data_AF-A0A0D0TSB0-F1
#
_entry.id   AF-A0A0D0TSB0-F1
#
_cell.length_a   1.000
_cell.length_b   1.000
_cell.length_c   1.000
_cell.angle_alpha   90.00
_cell.angle_beta   90.00
_cell.angle_gamma   90.00
#
_symmetry.space_group_name_H-M   'P 1'
#
loop_
_entity.id
_entity.type
_entity.pdbx_description
1 polymer ?
#
loop_
_entity_poly.entity_id
_entity_poly.type
_entity_poly.pdbx_seq_one_letter_code
_entity_poly.pdbx_strand_id
1 'polypeptide(L)'
;MPPPHRLLKALSFSFNLTRRTYATKKPKPTMQTPDQPSKSGAMTPGAIAQQLSMLDLPAPTGLKLSLANLQSSSNPESALSPFSDATTDTGDISGPEPEAIVQARHKARSESMSEQLSERLAKMKLPQPERIFGPDEGGSSASREENGGKQGVSADDWEKVKLADEVPEAVKEPKRMTHSRHTSRAEAAFPRTPTIPEAEEFSAPATVKEQKITPFDVEGGVDASGRELAIDYEKVTKRFGATLISQELLERFERLTGQKPHPLLRRGTFYSHRDFNLILDRYEKGQPFYLYTGRGPSSDSMHMGHLVPFMFTAYLQRVFNVPLVIQITDDEKYLLQRDAKKQQELMKKIKAKKPLDLLRYYKKMGQDNIKDIIACGVIPEKTYIFSDLNTVSGVFYENVNLISKTITLSQSRNIFGFSDSDNVGMFHFAAVQATPSFCNSFPQIFGTRDDIPALIPCAIDQDPYFLLTRDSADRLGYKKPALLHAKFLPALQGAGTKMSASKENTAIFMTDDAKKIAKKITSHAFSGGGASREDHEKYGGNPDVDIAYQYLSFFEEDDAKMEKLASEYRKGTLSTREMKAACIEKLQEVVAEFQKNRAAVTDEVLQYFQDPTRKIDPRPKVRGTSEPAPAATSVPGVGAV
;
A
#
# COMPACT_ATOMS: atom_id res chain seq x y z
N MET A 1 -2.86 -55.97 -30.33
CA MET A 1 -2.48 -57.28 -29.73
C MET A 1 -1.28 -57.09 -28.83
N PRO A 2 -1.18 -57.82 -27.69
CA PRO A 2 -0.25 -57.57 -26.58
C PRO A 2 1.05 -58.44 -26.69
N PRO A 3 1.82 -58.70 -25.61
CA PRO A 3 3.25 -58.36 -25.42
C PRO A 3 4.20 -59.60 -25.54
N PRO A 4 5.45 -59.57 -25.03
CA PRO A 4 5.65 -60.08 -23.67
C PRO A 4 6.77 -59.45 -22.80
N HIS A 5 6.55 -59.59 -21.48
CA HIS A 5 7.46 -59.47 -20.32
C HIS A 5 8.65 -60.48 -20.38
N ARG A 6 9.79 -60.34 -19.66
CA ARG A 6 9.99 -60.47 -18.19
C ARG A 6 11.49 -60.66 -17.85
N LEU A 7 11.79 -60.52 -16.54
CA LEU A 7 12.98 -60.92 -15.72
C LEU A 7 14.09 -59.86 -15.52
N LEU A 8 14.71 -59.65 -14.35
CA LEU A 8 14.48 -59.93 -12.90
C LEU A 8 15.73 -59.42 -12.15
N LYS A 9 15.61 -58.82 -10.94
CA LYS A 9 16.60 -58.76 -9.82
C LYS A 9 15.94 -58.06 -8.62
N ALA A 10 15.65 -58.71 -7.48
CA ALA A 10 16.53 -59.08 -6.34
C ALA A 10 17.10 -57.81 -5.65
N LEU A 11 16.99 -57.53 -4.34
CA LEU A 11 16.99 -58.36 -3.13
C LEU A 11 16.38 -57.63 -1.90
N SER A 12 15.90 -58.44 -0.95
CA SER A 12 15.38 -58.14 0.39
C SER A 12 16.40 -58.61 1.45
N PHE A 13 16.45 -58.01 2.65
CA PHE A 13 16.09 -58.67 3.93
C PHE A 13 16.49 -57.88 5.21
N SER A 14 15.54 -57.82 6.14
CA SER A 14 15.68 -57.52 7.58
C SER A 14 15.80 -58.81 8.40
N PHE A 15 16.41 -58.80 9.59
CA PHE A 15 16.15 -59.85 10.61
C PHE A 15 16.32 -59.39 12.08
N ASN A 16 15.59 -60.09 12.95
CA ASN A 16 15.25 -59.82 14.35
C ASN A 16 16.18 -60.44 15.42
N LEU A 17 16.31 -59.73 16.56
CA LEU A 17 16.15 -60.09 17.99
C LEU A 17 16.70 -61.41 18.61
N THR A 18 17.49 -61.33 19.72
CA THR A 18 17.20 -62.03 21.01
C THR A 18 18.00 -61.52 22.23
N ARG A 19 17.45 -61.72 23.44
CA ARG A 19 17.76 -61.20 24.80
C ARG A 19 19.03 -61.75 25.51
N ARG A 20 19.55 -60.99 26.48
CA ARG A 20 20.07 -61.49 27.79
C ARG A 20 20.02 -60.41 28.89
N THR A 21 19.66 -60.81 30.12
CA THR A 21 19.57 -60.02 31.36
C THR A 21 20.41 -60.63 32.49
N TYR A 22 20.45 -59.95 33.66
CA TYR A 22 21.10 -60.20 34.97
C TYR A 22 22.45 -59.44 35.16
N ALA A 23 22.83 -58.81 36.29
CA ALA A 23 22.18 -58.42 37.56
C ALA A 23 23.15 -57.55 38.42
N THR A 24 22.60 -56.58 39.18
CA THR A 24 22.96 -56.07 40.54
C THR A 24 24.41 -55.65 40.96
N LYS A 25 24.56 -54.42 41.50
CA LYS A 25 25.28 -54.12 42.78
C LYS A 25 25.01 -52.69 43.33
N LYS A 26 25.17 -52.56 44.66
CA LYS A 26 24.69 -51.56 45.67
C LYS A 26 25.63 -50.32 45.87
N PRO A 27 25.33 -49.34 46.79
CA PRO A 27 25.60 -47.89 46.61
C PRO A 27 26.69 -47.20 47.49
N LYS A 28 27.00 -45.93 47.13
CA LYS A 28 27.62 -44.78 47.87
C LYS A 28 29.14 -44.83 48.20
N PRO A 29 29.90 -43.70 48.25
CA PRO A 29 29.53 -42.43 48.90
C PRO A 29 29.85 -41.11 48.15
N THR A 30 29.31 -40.03 48.72
CA THR A 30 29.45 -38.60 48.42
C THR A 30 30.88 -38.07 48.50
N MET A 31 31.30 -37.29 47.50
CA MET A 31 32.28 -36.20 47.66
C MET A 31 31.78 -34.97 46.90
N GLN A 32 31.58 -33.88 47.64
CA GLN A 32 31.37 -32.53 47.09
C GLN A 32 32.67 -32.05 46.43
N THR A 33 32.56 -31.48 45.22
CA THR A 33 33.58 -30.61 44.63
C THR A 33 32.89 -29.53 43.78
N PRO A 34 33.53 -28.35 43.63
CA PRO A 34 32.85 -27.05 43.60
C PRO A 34 32.38 -26.62 42.20
N ASP A 35 31.48 -25.63 42.21
CA ASP A 35 30.84 -24.92 41.09
C ASP A 35 31.55 -25.01 39.73
N GLN A 36 30.88 -25.66 38.77
CA GLN A 36 31.07 -25.35 37.35
C GLN A 36 30.06 -24.29 36.92
N PRO A 37 30.48 -23.15 36.34
CA PRO A 37 29.55 -22.18 35.79
C PRO A 37 28.88 -22.73 34.52
N SER A 38 27.55 -22.63 34.48
CA SER A 38 26.71 -23.04 33.35
C SER A 38 27.05 -22.28 32.07
N LYS A 39 27.15 -22.99 30.95
CA LYS A 39 27.17 -22.40 29.59
C LYS A 39 25.86 -21.68 29.29
N SER A 40 25.77 -20.38 29.57
CA SER A 40 24.77 -19.47 28.98
C SER A 40 25.27 -18.02 29.06
N GLY A 41 25.98 -17.57 28.04
CA GLY A 41 26.54 -16.21 27.96
C GLY A 41 26.59 -15.63 26.55
N ALA A 42 25.83 -16.17 25.59
CA ALA A 42 25.74 -15.59 24.27
C ALA A 42 24.70 -14.46 24.28
N MET A 43 25.18 -13.21 24.28
CA MET A 43 24.32 -12.04 24.10
C MET A 43 23.64 -12.08 22.73
N THR A 44 22.37 -11.66 22.67
CA THR A 44 21.67 -11.57 21.39
C THR A 44 22.27 -10.45 20.54
N PRO A 45 22.23 -10.53 19.20
CA PRO A 45 22.70 -9.46 18.33
C PRO A 45 22.08 -8.09 18.64
N GLY A 46 20.82 -8.07 19.11
CA GLY A 46 20.15 -6.86 19.59
C GLY A 46 20.75 -6.30 20.88
N ALA A 47 21.11 -7.15 21.85
CA ALA A 47 21.77 -6.70 23.07
C ALA A 47 23.19 -6.19 22.81
N ILE A 48 23.89 -6.79 21.84
CA ILE A 48 25.21 -6.33 21.38
C ILE A 48 25.08 -4.98 20.66
N ALA A 49 24.11 -4.82 19.75
CA ALA A 49 23.85 -3.56 19.06
C ALA A 49 23.47 -2.43 20.02
N GLN A 50 22.67 -2.74 21.04
CA GLN A 50 22.31 -1.78 22.09
C GLN A 50 23.52 -1.36 22.93
N GLN A 51 24.39 -2.31 23.32
CA GLN A 51 25.65 -1.98 23.99
C GLN A 51 26.61 -1.20 23.10
N LEU A 52 26.72 -1.54 21.82
CA LEU A 52 27.54 -0.79 20.85
C LEU A 52 27.02 0.63 20.63
N SER A 53 25.70 0.84 20.65
CA SER A 53 25.09 2.17 20.54
C SER A 53 25.27 3.04 21.79
N MET A 54 25.58 2.41 22.94
CA MET A 54 25.88 3.08 24.21
C MET A 54 27.37 3.36 24.39
N LEU A 55 28.23 2.83 23.51
CA LEU A 55 29.65 3.16 23.49
C LEU A 55 29.83 4.44 22.70
N ASP A 56 30.39 5.46 23.35
CA ASP A 56 30.79 6.71 22.71
C ASP A 56 32.07 6.45 21.90
N LEU A 57 31.89 5.86 20.72
CA LEU A 57 32.97 5.53 19.81
C LEU A 57 33.37 6.82 19.06
N PRO A 58 34.64 7.27 19.15
CA PRO A 58 35.09 8.40 18.37
C PRO A 58 34.89 8.10 16.88
N ALA A 59 34.55 9.13 16.09
CA ALA A 59 34.52 9.03 14.63
C ALA A 59 35.82 8.36 14.15
N PRO A 60 35.79 7.46 13.15
CA PRO A 60 36.98 6.74 12.71
C PRO A 60 38.00 7.71 12.10
N THR A 61 38.84 8.30 12.96
CA THR A 61 40.01 9.07 12.58
C THR A 61 41.20 8.14 12.65
N GLY A 62 41.74 7.75 11.49
CA GLY A 62 43.02 7.03 11.42
C GLY A 62 43.06 5.73 10.62
N LEU A 63 42.16 5.47 9.68
CA LEU A 63 42.40 4.46 8.63
C LEU A 63 43.47 4.98 7.65
N LYS A 64 44.74 4.87 8.03
CA LYS A 64 45.85 4.95 7.07
C LYS A 64 45.91 3.63 6.31
N LEU A 65 45.22 3.55 5.19
CA LEU A 65 45.50 2.52 4.18
C LEU A 65 46.93 2.74 3.69
N SER A 66 47.86 1.86 4.07
CA SER A 66 49.22 1.87 3.54
C SER A 66 49.20 1.39 2.10
N LEU A 67 48.97 2.32 1.15
CA LEU A 67 49.29 2.12 -0.26
C LEU A 67 50.80 2.24 -0.43
N ALA A 68 51.54 1.26 0.06
CA ALA A 68 52.96 1.08 -0.21
C ALA A 68 53.13 -0.16 -1.11
N ASN A 69 52.77 0.01 -2.38
CA ASN A 69 53.35 -0.64 -3.56
C ASN A 69 52.36 -0.49 -4.72
N LEU A 70 52.53 0.57 -5.51
CA LEU A 70 52.34 0.58 -6.96
C LEU A 70 52.96 1.89 -7.45
N GLN A 71 54.25 1.79 -7.77
CA GLN A 71 55.02 2.86 -8.36
C GLN A 71 54.42 3.23 -9.71
N SER A 72 54.28 4.54 -9.91
CA SER A 72 54.04 5.21 -11.17
C SER A 72 55.19 4.95 -12.16
N SER A 73 54.88 4.43 -13.34
CA SER A 73 55.66 4.70 -14.55
C SER A 73 54.82 5.56 -15.49
N SER A 74 55.29 6.79 -15.65
CA SER A 74 54.88 7.72 -16.70
C SER A 74 55.50 7.31 -18.03
N ASN A 75 54.70 7.17 -19.09
CA ASN A 75 54.97 7.84 -20.37
C ASN A 75 53.80 7.72 -21.38
N PRO A 76 53.76 8.63 -22.38
CA PRO A 76 52.54 9.09 -23.06
C PRO A 76 52.32 8.47 -24.45
N GLU A 77 51.21 8.88 -25.08
CA GLU A 77 50.83 8.67 -26.49
C GLU A 77 50.30 7.27 -26.91
N SER A 78 49.00 7.20 -27.18
CA SER A 78 48.44 6.73 -28.47
C SER A 78 46.94 7.02 -28.48
N ALA A 79 46.52 7.95 -29.32
CA ALA A 79 45.85 7.69 -30.60
C ALA A 79 44.36 7.35 -30.44
N LEU A 80 43.56 8.41 -30.58
CA LEU A 80 42.22 8.39 -31.16
C LEU A 80 42.16 7.43 -32.35
N SER A 81 41.08 6.62 -32.43
CA SER A 81 40.26 6.36 -33.65
C SER A 81 39.26 5.18 -33.37
N PRO A 82 38.27 4.90 -34.26
CA PRO A 82 36.88 5.27 -34.02
C PRO A 82 35.88 4.13 -34.35
N PHE A 83 34.58 4.46 -34.33
CA PHE A 83 33.45 3.72 -34.93
C PHE A 83 33.05 2.35 -34.36
N SER A 84 31.82 2.29 -33.87
CA SER A 84 30.86 1.28 -34.35
C SER A 84 29.48 1.93 -34.53
N ASP A 85 29.24 2.43 -35.74
CA ASP A 85 27.90 2.64 -36.27
C ASP A 85 27.20 1.28 -36.40
N ALA A 86 26.04 1.17 -35.79
CA ALA A 86 24.91 0.35 -36.26
C ALA A 86 23.66 0.72 -35.45
N THR A 87 23.22 1.97 -35.54
CA THR A 87 21.85 2.31 -35.19
C THR A 87 21.02 2.16 -36.46
N THR A 88 20.16 1.16 -36.47
CA THR A 88 19.00 1.14 -37.35
C THR A 88 18.19 2.40 -37.06
N ASP A 89 18.22 3.29 -38.03
CA ASP A 89 17.39 4.48 -38.17
C ASP A 89 15.93 4.18 -37.80
N THR A 90 15.53 4.67 -36.63
CA THR A 90 14.13 4.84 -36.27
C THR A 90 13.91 6.31 -35.92
N GLY A 91 13.90 7.16 -36.94
CA GLY A 91 13.24 8.48 -36.98
C GLY A 91 13.05 9.16 -35.63
N ASP A 92 14.07 9.91 -35.22
CA ASP A 92 14.00 10.83 -34.09
C ASP A 92 13.06 12.00 -34.45
N ILE A 93 11.83 11.96 -33.91
CA ILE A 93 10.85 13.07 -33.98
C ILE A 93 10.71 13.72 -32.59
N SER A 94 11.69 13.54 -31.70
CA SER A 94 11.80 14.34 -30.47
C SER A 94 12.72 15.53 -30.74
N GLY A 95 12.14 16.67 -31.15
CA GLY A 95 12.85 17.94 -31.09
C GLY A 95 13.36 18.22 -29.66
N PRO A 96 14.54 18.83 -29.50
CA PRO A 96 15.11 19.12 -28.18
C PRO A 96 14.16 20.05 -27.39
N GLU A 97 14.02 19.77 -26.08
CA GLU A 97 13.28 20.66 -25.16
C GLU A 97 13.89 22.08 -25.20
N PRO A 98 13.08 23.15 -25.17
CA PRO A 98 13.61 24.52 -25.19
C PRO A 98 14.55 24.76 -24.01
N GLU A 99 15.76 25.27 -24.29
CA GLU A 99 16.79 25.53 -23.28
C GLU A 99 16.29 26.38 -22.10
N ALA A 100 15.29 27.23 -22.33
CA ALA A 100 14.64 28.04 -21.29
C ALA A 100 13.99 27.19 -20.17
N ILE A 101 13.43 26.02 -20.49
CA ILE A 101 12.81 25.12 -19.51
C ILE A 101 13.87 24.36 -18.72
N VAL A 102 14.95 23.95 -19.40
CA VAL A 102 16.11 23.29 -18.79
C VAL A 102 16.79 24.25 -17.81
N GLN A 103 17.04 25.48 -18.22
CA GLN A 103 17.62 26.53 -17.36
C GLN A 103 16.68 26.91 -16.19
N ALA A 104 15.38 26.99 -16.42
CA ALA A 104 14.41 27.23 -15.35
C ALA A 104 14.41 26.09 -14.31
N ARG A 105 14.56 24.84 -14.73
CA ARG A 105 14.75 23.69 -13.83
C ARG A 105 16.07 23.75 -13.07
N HIS A 106 17.18 24.09 -13.73
CA HIS A 106 18.47 24.27 -13.05
C HIS A 106 18.42 25.38 -12.01
N LYS A 107 17.72 26.48 -12.30
CA LYS A 107 17.51 27.59 -11.36
C LYS A 107 16.59 27.21 -10.19
N ALA A 108 15.51 26.46 -10.45
CA ALA A 108 14.65 25.92 -9.39
C ALA A 108 15.38 24.88 -8.52
N ARG A 109 16.37 24.16 -9.08
CA ARG A 109 17.22 23.19 -8.36
C ARG A 109 18.17 23.85 -7.37
N SER A 110 18.54 25.13 -7.58
CA SER A 110 19.36 25.91 -6.64
C SER A 110 18.55 26.68 -5.61
N GLU A 111 17.23 26.78 -5.78
CA GLU A 111 16.33 27.54 -4.89
C GLU A 111 15.23 26.62 -4.35
N SER A 112 15.65 25.60 -3.61
CA SER A 112 14.71 24.77 -2.85
C SER A 112 14.04 25.60 -1.76
N MET A 113 12.71 25.67 -1.77
CA MET A 113 11.90 26.25 -0.68
C MET A 113 12.28 25.67 0.70
N SER A 114 12.79 24.43 0.74
CA SER A 114 13.27 23.79 1.98
C SER A 114 14.59 24.38 2.49
N GLU A 115 15.49 24.83 1.61
CA GLU A 115 16.73 25.53 2.00
C GLU A 115 16.42 26.94 2.48
N GLN A 116 15.53 27.66 1.79
CA GLN A 116 15.10 29.00 2.20
C GLN A 116 14.35 29.00 3.54
N LEU A 117 13.53 27.97 3.81
CA LEU A 117 12.86 27.79 5.09
C LEU A 117 13.85 27.44 6.21
N SER A 118 14.84 26.59 5.92
CA SER A 118 15.87 26.19 6.88
C SER A 118 16.82 27.33 7.24
N GLU A 119 17.23 28.17 6.27
CA GLU A 119 18.00 29.38 6.54
C GLU A 119 17.22 30.42 7.33
N ARG A 120 15.92 30.59 7.05
CA ARG A 120 15.05 31.51 7.82
C ARG A 120 14.85 31.02 9.25
N LEU A 121 14.65 29.72 9.46
CA LEU A 121 14.52 29.12 10.79
C LEU A 121 15.85 29.18 11.57
N ALA A 122 16.99 29.02 10.92
CA ALA A 122 18.31 29.12 11.56
C ALA A 122 18.68 30.56 11.96
N LYS A 123 18.16 31.57 11.26
CA LYS A 123 18.36 33.01 11.59
C LYS A 123 17.39 33.53 12.65
N MET A 124 16.29 32.82 12.92
CA MET A 124 15.40 33.12 14.05
C MET A 124 15.98 32.52 15.33
N LYS A 125 16.62 33.34 16.17
CA LYS A 125 16.91 32.98 17.57
C LYS A 125 15.60 32.90 18.36
N LEU A 126 14.88 31.79 18.23
CA LEU A 126 13.73 31.50 19.07
C LEU A 126 14.23 31.14 20.48
N PRO A 127 13.73 31.78 21.55
CA PRO A 127 14.07 31.39 22.91
C PRO A 127 13.52 29.99 23.19
N GLN A 128 14.38 29.09 23.68
CA GLN A 128 13.89 27.80 24.18
C GLN A 128 13.05 28.03 25.44
N PRO A 129 11.96 27.28 25.65
CA PRO A 129 11.18 27.42 26.86
C PRO A 129 12.03 27.02 28.07
N GLU A 130 12.23 27.95 29.01
CA GLU A 130 12.93 27.65 30.26
C GLU A 130 12.09 26.65 31.08
N ARG A 131 12.69 25.51 31.43
CA ARG A 131 12.11 24.54 32.37
C ARG A 131 12.01 25.19 33.75
N ILE A 132 10.82 25.21 34.34
CA ILE A 132 10.60 25.69 35.72
C ILE A 132 10.89 24.53 36.68
N PHE A 133 11.85 24.72 37.59
CA PHE A 133 12.31 23.70 38.54
C PHE A 133 11.50 23.71 39.83
N GLY A 134 11.04 22.55 40.30
CA GLY A 134 10.26 22.41 41.53
C GLY A 134 11.07 22.67 42.82
N PRO A 135 10.39 22.88 43.97
CA PRO A 135 11.01 23.29 45.23
C PRO A 135 12.04 22.30 45.80
N ASP A 136 11.94 21.01 45.46
CA ASP A 136 12.85 19.96 45.98
C ASP A 136 14.01 19.63 45.03
N GLU A 137 14.07 20.22 43.83
CA GLU A 137 15.10 19.92 42.81
C GLU A 137 16.43 20.70 43.03
N GLY A 138 16.61 21.42 44.15
CA GLY A 138 17.78 22.30 44.38
C GLY A 138 18.58 22.09 45.67
N GLY A 139 18.28 21.04 46.44
CA GLY A 139 18.81 20.88 47.81
C GLY A 139 20.20 20.24 47.94
N SER A 140 20.71 19.56 46.90
CA SER A 140 22.01 18.88 46.94
C SER A 140 23.08 19.62 46.12
N SER A 141 24.36 19.44 46.48
CA SER A 141 25.48 20.03 45.73
C SER A 141 25.51 19.57 44.27
N ALA A 142 25.13 18.32 43.99
CA ALA A 142 25.02 17.78 42.63
C ALA A 142 23.90 18.45 41.81
N SER A 143 22.77 18.76 42.44
CA SER A 143 21.63 19.42 41.76
C SER A 143 21.88 20.90 41.40
N ARG A 144 22.89 21.56 41.99
CA ARG A 144 23.26 22.95 41.66
C ARG A 144 24.17 23.06 40.43
N GLU A 145 24.95 22.02 40.13
CA GLU A 145 25.82 21.98 38.95
C GLU A 145 25.03 21.69 37.66
N GLU A 146 24.05 20.77 37.71
CA GLU A 146 23.19 20.48 36.55
C GLU A 146 22.23 21.63 36.18
N ASN A 147 21.79 22.42 37.16
CA ASN A 147 20.80 23.49 36.97
C ASN A 147 21.41 24.88 36.71
N GLY A 148 22.69 24.95 36.35
CA GLY A 148 23.38 26.21 36.02
C GLY A 148 23.44 27.22 37.18
N GLY A 149 23.42 26.74 38.43
CA GLY A 149 23.48 27.58 39.63
C GLY A 149 22.19 28.30 40.03
N LYS A 150 21.05 28.05 39.35
CA LYS A 150 19.75 28.66 39.71
C LYS A 150 19.08 27.89 40.86
N GLN A 151 18.48 28.63 41.80
CA GLN A 151 17.74 28.08 42.94
C GLN A 151 16.28 27.81 42.54
N GLY A 152 15.70 26.67 42.96
CA GLY A 152 14.30 26.30 42.63
C GLY A 152 13.27 27.30 43.17
N VAL A 153 12.07 27.35 42.58
CA VAL A 153 10.98 28.26 43.01
C VAL A 153 10.45 27.87 44.39
N SER A 154 9.93 28.86 45.13
CA SER A 154 9.36 28.66 46.47
C SER A 154 8.13 27.74 46.43
N ALA A 155 7.85 27.05 47.53
CA ALA A 155 6.69 26.16 47.64
C ALA A 155 5.36 26.90 47.38
N ASP A 156 5.25 28.16 47.80
CA ASP A 156 4.04 28.98 47.64
C ASP A 156 3.79 29.43 46.18
N ASP A 157 4.84 29.53 45.36
CA ASP A 157 4.71 29.84 43.93
C ASP A 157 4.54 28.58 43.08
N TRP A 158 5.00 27.42 43.56
CA TRP A 158 4.76 26.12 42.94
C TRP A 158 3.29 25.70 43.02
N GLU A 159 2.57 26.05 44.10
CA GLU A 159 1.14 25.75 44.22
C GLU A 159 0.26 26.56 43.26
N LYS A 160 0.66 27.78 42.88
CA LYS A 160 -0.10 28.61 41.92
C LYS A 160 -0.05 28.06 40.49
N VAL A 161 0.96 27.25 40.16
CA VAL A 161 1.15 26.64 38.83
C VAL A 161 0.32 25.35 38.67
N LYS A 162 -0.13 24.72 39.77
CA LYS A 162 -0.87 23.44 39.76
C LYS A 162 -2.38 23.53 39.56
N LEU A 163 -2.95 24.72 39.37
CA LEU A 163 -4.39 24.93 39.24
C LEU A 163 -4.81 25.24 37.78
N ALA A 164 -4.43 24.35 36.87
CA ALA A 164 -5.14 24.09 35.62
C ALA A 164 -4.67 22.72 35.09
N ASP A 165 -5.61 21.91 34.61
CA ASP A 165 -5.44 20.62 33.92
C ASP A 165 -5.40 19.36 34.82
N GLU A 166 -6.59 18.82 35.11
CA GLU A 166 -6.80 17.43 35.54
C GLU A 166 -6.48 16.48 34.37
N VAL A 167 -5.42 15.68 34.51
CA VAL A 167 -5.08 14.58 33.60
C VAL A 167 -5.62 13.25 34.18
N PRO A 168 -6.39 12.44 33.42
CA PRO A 168 -6.94 11.17 33.91
C PRO A 168 -5.87 10.13 34.28
N GLU A 169 -6.21 9.28 35.25
CA GLU A 169 -5.35 8.32 35.98
C GLU A 169 -4.79 7.13 35.14
N ALA A 170 -4.77 7.23 33.80
CA ALA A 170 -4.26 6.20 32.89
C ALA A 170 -2.78 6.36 32.51
N VAL A 171 -2.06 7.33 33.08
CA VAL A 171 -0.64 7.64 32.78
C VAL A 171 0.24 7.50 34.03
N LYS A 172 -0.10 6.58 34.96
CA LYS A 172 0.84 6.13 36.00
C LYS A 172 1.33 4.72 35.66
N GLU A 173 2.65 4.59 35.59
CA GLU A 173 3.45 3.44 35.14
C GLU A 173 3.12 2.07 35.80
N PRO A 174 3.49 0.94 35.15
CA PRO A 174 3.13 -0.40 35.60
C PRO A 174 4.01 -0.90 36.77
N LYS A 175 3.37 -1.24 37.89
CA LYS A 175 4.01 -2.00 38.98
C LYS A 175 4.06 -3.50 38.67
N ARG A 176 5.27 -4.04 38.82
CA ARG A 176 5.71 -5.44 38.78
C ARG A 176 4.86 -6.34 39.69
N MET A 177 4.19 -7.37 39.14
CA MET A 177 3.48 -8.38 39.93
C MET A 177 4.41 -9.53 40.35
N THR A 178 4.50 -9.77 41.66
CA THR A 178 4.95 -11.02 42.27
C THR A 178 3.74 -11.85 42.72
N HIS A 179 3.84 -13.17 42.57
CA HIS A 179 2.80 -14.15 42.92
C HIS A 179 2.49 -14.20 44.42
N SER A 180 1.21 -14.39 44.81
CA SER A 180 0.79 -15.40 45.80
C SER A 180 -0.70 -15.31 46.21
N ARG A 181 -1.41 -16.43 45.99
CA ARG A 181 -2.48 -17.11 46.77
C ARG A 181 -3.71 -16.35 47.33
N HIS A 182 -4.87 -16.85 46.88
CA HIS A 182 -6.12 -17.14 47.61
C HIS A 182 -6.32 -16.58 49.02
N THR A 183 -7.47 -15.92 49.23
CA THR A 183 -8.58 -16.46 50.07
C THR A 183 -9.91 -15.76 49.74
N SER A 184 -10.95 -16.56 49.73
CA SER A 184 -12.37 -16.26 49.58
C SER A 184 -12.99 -15.74 50.88
N ARG A 185 -13.86 -14.72 50.82
CA ARG A 185 -14.97 -14.56 51.77
C ARG A 185 -16.10 -13.73 51.17
N ALA A 186 -17.31 -14.28 51.28
CA ALA A 186 -18.57 -13.69 50.85
C ALA A 186 -19.21 -12.85 51.96
N GLU A 187 -19.97 -11.83 51.57
CA GLU A 187 -20.97 -11.09 52.37
C GLU A 187 -21.73 -10.16 51.40
N ALA A 188 -22.97 -9.74 51.61
CA ALA A 188 -24.23 -10.42 51.89
C ALA A 188 -25.31 -9.52 51.23
N ALA A 189 -26.38 -10.11 50.70
CA ALA A 189 -27.42 -9.40 49.94
C ALA A 189 -28.48 -8.75 50.85
N PHE A 190 -28.91 -7.52 50.53
CA PHE A 190 -30.17 -6.91 51.00
C PHE A 190 -30.75 -5.94 49.93
N PRO A 191 -32.05 -5.60 49.99
CA PRO A 191 -32.98 -5.73 48.87
C PRO A 191 -33.23 -4.44 48.08
N ARG A 192 -33.75 -4.63 46.85
CA ARG A 192 -34.16 -3.59 45.89
C ARG A 192 -35.52 -3.00 46.25
N THR A 193 -35.63 -1.67 46.11
CA THR A 193 -36.90 -0.91 46.08
C THR A 193 -36.85 0.03 44.86
N PRO A 194 -37.98 0.32 44.18
CA PRO A 194 -38.00 0.53 42.73
C PRO A 194 -37.74 1.97 42.24
N THR A 195 -37.21 1.97 41.02
CA THR A 195 -36.96 2.99 39.99
C THR A 195 -37.76 4.30 40.03
N ILE A 196 -37.02 5.41 40.10
CA ILE A 196 -37.35 6.74 39.56
C ILE A 196 -36.88 6.76 38.08
N PRO A 197 -37.57 7.43 37.14
CA PRO A 197 -37.20 7.42 35.72
C PRO A 197 -35.80 7.96 35.50
N GLU A 198 -35.00 7.19 34.76
CA GLU A 198 -33.63 7.45 34.35
C GLU A 198 -33.57 8.78 33.57
N ALA A 199 -32.93 9.79 34.14
CA ALA A 199 -32.47 10.95 33.41
C ALA A 199 -31.41 10.48 32.40
N GLU A 200 -31.50 10.99 31.17
CA GLU A 200 -30.57 10.70 30.08
C GLU A 200 -29.12 10.73 30.58
N GLU A 201 -28.45 9.57 30.51
CA GLU A 201 -27.01 9.50 30.71
C GLU A 201 -26.34 10.43 29.70
N PHE A 202 -25.75 11.52 30.19
CA PHE A 202 -24.83 12.33 29.41
C PHE A 202 -23.65 11.44 29.01
N SER A 203 -23.71 10.91 27.77
CA SER A 203 -22.54 10.34 27.12
C SER A 203 -21.45 11.41 27.07
N ALA A 204 -20.26 11.10 27.57
CA ALA A 204 -19.10 11.96 27.42
C ALA A 204 -19.01 12.49 25.98
N PRO A 205 -18.69 13.79 25.75
CA PRO A 205 -18.66 14.34 24.40
C PRO A 205 -17.71 13.50 23.55
N ALA A 206 -18.24 12.93 22.46
CA ALA A 206 -17.45 12.17 21.52
C ALA A 206 -16.30 13.06 21.03
N THR A 207 -15.06 12.57 21.17
CA THR A 207 -13.89 13.29 20.68
C THR A 207 -14.02 13.47 19.18
N VAL A 208 -14.12 14.71 18.71
CA VAL A 208 -14.12 15.03 17.27
C VAL A 208 -12.81 14.52 16.68
N LYS A 209 -12.90 13.59 15.74
CA LYS A 209 -11.73 13.02 15.05
C LYS A 209 -11.75 13.44 13.60
N GLU A 210 -10.63 13.96 13.12
CA GLU A 210 -10.45 14.20 11.69
C GLU A 210 -10.28 12.87 10.94
N GLN A 211 -10.69 12.84 9.67
CA GLN A 211 -10.48 11.69 8.79
C GLN A 211 -8.99 11.34 8.67
N LYS A 212 -8.68 10.04 8.68
CA LYS A 212 -7.32 9.50 8.55
C LYS A 212 -7.22 8.72 7.25
N ILE A 213 -6.38 9.17 6.34
CA ILE A 213 -6.11 8.49 5.05
C ILE A 213 -4.61 8.31 4.92
N THR A 214 -4.18 7.06 5.01
CA THR A 214 -2.82 6.60 4.76
C THR A 214 -2.86 5.36 3.86
N PRO A 215 -1.73 4.92 3.28
CA PRO A 215 -1.70 3.66 2.51
C PRO A 215 -2.15 2.42 3.30
N PHE A 216 -2.21 2.52 4.64
CA PHE A 216 -2.49 1.41 5.55
C PHE A 216 -3.88 1.51 6.20
N ASP A 217 -4.33 2.73 6.52
CA ASP A 217 -5.57 2.99 7.26
C ASP A 217 -6.42 4.04 6.53
N VAL A 218 -7.72 3.77 6.42
CA VAL A 218 -8.72 4.70 5.90
C VAL A 218 -9.89 4.74 6.87
N GLU A 219 -10.04 5.87 7.57
CA GLU A 219 -11.10 6.11 8.55
C GLU A 219 -11.76 7.46 8.26
N GLY A 220 -13.09 7.47 8.21
CA GLY A 220 -13.88 8.70 8.15
C GLY A 220 -13.71 9.56 9.40
N GLY A 221 -14.05 10.85 9.31
CA GLY A 221 -14.09 11.72 10.48
C GLY A 221 -15.21 11.32 11.45
N VAL A 222 -15.13 11.74 12.70
CA VAL A 222 -16.20 11.57 13.69
C VAL A 222 -16.67 12.94 14.14
N ASP A 223 -17.98 13.20 14.00
CA ASP A 223 -18.57 14.46 14.45
C ASP A 223 -18.72 14.53 15.98
N ALA A 224 -19.09 15.71 16.51
CA ALA A 224 -19.27 15.92 17.96
C ALA A 224 -20.39 15.06 18.58
N SER A 225 -21.26 14.46 17.74
CA SER A 225 -22.30 13.53 18.15
C SER A 225 -21.87 12.06 18.06
N GLY A 226 -20.60 11.79 17.74
CA GLY A 226 -20.06 10.43 17.65
C GLY A 226 -20.42 9.70 16.35
N ARG A 227 -20.97 10.37 15.34
CA ARG A 227 -21.33 9.75 14.05
C ARG A 227 -20.13 9.75 13.11
N GLU A 228 -19.91 8.61 12.46
CA GLU A 228 -18.92 8.48 11.39
C GLU A 228 -19.37 9.27 10.15
N LEU A 229 -18.53 10.18 9.71
CA LEU A 229 -18.71 11.00 8.52
C LEU A 229 -18.10 10.29 7.30
N ALA A 230 -18.73 10.48 6.15
CA ALA A 230 -18.13 10.09 4.87
C ALA A 230 -16.82 10.84 4.64
N ILE A 231 -15.93 10.24 3.83
CA ILE A 231 -14.64 10.85 3.51
C ILE A 231 -14.86 12.12 2.68
N ASP A 232 -14.33 13.24 3.16
CA ASP A 232 -14.30 14.50 2.44
C ASP A 232 -13.11 14.51 1.48
N TYR A 233 -13.38 14.04 0.27
CA TYR A 233 -12.40 13.95 -0.81
C TYR A 233 -11.90 15.31 -1.33
N GLU A 234 -12.66 16.40 -1.14
CA GLU A 234 -12.19 17.74 -1.51
C GLU A 234 -11.12 18.24 -0.54
N LYS A 235 -11.36 18.08 0.77
CA LYS A 235 -10.37 18.39 1.82
C LYS A 235 -9.10 17.55 1.63
N VAL A 236 -9.25 16.28 1.28
CA VAL A 236 -8.12 15.37 0.96
C VAL A 236 -7.33 15.91 -0.24
N THR A 237 -8.01 16.25 -1.33
CA THR A 237 -7.36 16.77 -2.56
C THR A 237 -6.57 18.04 -2.27
N LYS A 238 -7.15 18.98 -1.52
CA LYS A 238 -6.48 20.23 -1.11
C LYS A 238 -5.27 19.94 -0.22
N ARG A 239 -5.41 19.05 0.77
CA ARG A 239 -4.32 18.65 1.67
C ARG A 239 -3.14 18.04 0.92
N PHE A 240 -3.40 17.16 -0.04
CA PHE A 240 -2.37 16.53 -0.85
C PHE A 240 -1.88 17.43 -2.00
N GLY A 241 -2.59 18.52 -2.32
CA GLY A 241 -2.23 19.42 -3.42
C GLY A 241 -2.40 18.77 -4.80
N ALA A 242 -3.37 17.88 -4.96
CA ALA A 242 -3.76 17.33 -6.26
C ALA A 242 -4.79 18.25 -6.94
N THR A 243 -5.02 18.07 -8.24
CA THR A 243 -5.96 18.88 -9.03
C THR A 243 -7.24 18.09 -9.30
N LEU A 244 -8.42 18.69 -9.13
CA LEU A 244 -9.68 18.04 -9.49
C LEU A 244 -9.77 17.87 -11.01
N ILE A 245 -10.36 16.75 -11.46
CA ILE A 245 -10.63 16.52 -12.88
C ILE A 245 -11.77 17.44 -13.29
N SER A 246 -11.48 18.41 -14.16
CA SER A 246 -12.48 19.34 -14.70
C SER A 246 -13.26 18.73 -15.87
N GLN A 247 -14.45 19.27 -16.13
CA GLN A 247 -15.24 18.90 -17.30
C GLN A 247 -14.48 19.19 -18.61
N GLU A 248 -13.74 20.31 -18.68
CA GLU A 248 -12.89 20.65 -19.82
C GLU A 248 -11.81 19.59 -20.09
N LEU A 249 -11.25 18.99 -19.04
CA LEU A 249 -10.25 17.92 -19.16
C LEU A 249 -10.87 16.62 -19.69
N LEU A 250 -12.11 16.31 -19.28
CA LEU A 250 -12.88 15.17 -19.79
C LEU A 250 -13.25 15.36 -21.27
N GLU A 251 -13.71 16.55 -21.64
CA GLU A 251 -14.00 16.91 -23.03
C GLU A 251 -12.73 16.86 -23.91
N ARG A 252 -11.59 17.31 -23.36
CA ARG A 252 -10.29 17.17 -24.04
C ARG A 252 -9.91 15.70 -24.21
N PHE A 253 -10.09 14.87 -23.19
CA PHE A 253 -9.85 13.42 -23.30
C PHE A 253 -10.69 12.81 -24.42
N GLU A 254 -11.99 13.10 -24.46
CA GLU A 254 -12.91 12.60 -25.48
C GLU A 254 -12.50 13.05 -26.88
N ARG A 255 -12.21 14.35 -27.05
CA ARG A 255 -11.76 14.92 -28.33
C ARG A 255 -10.47 14.28 -28.83
N LEU A 256 -9.49 14.05 -27.95
CA LEU A 256 -8.19 13.51 -28.33
C LEU A 256 -8.24 12.02 -28.65
N THR A 257 -9.06 11.26 -27.93
CA THR A 257 -9.13 9.79 -28.02
C THR A 257 -10.23 9.29 -28.94
N GLY A 258 -11.24 10.12 -29.24
CA GLY A 258 -12.46 9.73 -29.95
C GLY A 258 -13.34 8.78 -29.16
N GLN A 259 -13.12 8.64 -27.85
CA GLN A 259 -13.83 7.71 -26.98
C GLN A 259 -14.54 8.48 -25.86
N LYS A 260 -15.81 8.16 -25.63
CA LYS A 260 -16.55 8.71 -24.48
C LYS A 260 -15.79 8.38 -23.19
N PRO A 261 -15.54 9.33 -22.27
CA PRO A 261 -14.83 9.08 -21.03
C PRO A 261 -15.53 7.98 -20.23
N HIS A 262 -14.76 7.10 -19.58
CA HIS A 262 -15.32 6.00 -18.77
C HIS A 262 -16.32 6.49 -17.70
N PRO A 263 -17.37 5.73 -17.34
CA PRO A 263 -18.29 6.12 -16.26
C PRO A 263 -17.58 6.52 -14.97
N LEU A 264 -16.50 5.83 -14.60
CA LEU A 264 -15.70 6.14 -13.42
C LEU A 264 -15.04 7.54 -13.48
N LEU A 265 -14.79 8.09 -14.66
CA LEU A 265 -14.36 9.49 -14.83
C LEU A 265 -15.55 10.44 -14.82
N ARG A 266 -16.59 10.15 -15.64
CA ARG A 266 -17.77 11.02 -15.79
C ARG A 266 -18.54 11.21 -14.48
N ARG A 267 -18.56 10.19 -13.63
CA ARG A 267 -19.29 10.18 -12.34
C ARG A 267 -18.40 10.55 -11.15
N GLY A 268 -17.17 10.97 -11.40
CA GLY A 268 -16.26 11.45 -10.37
C GLY A 268 -15.85 10.37 -9.36
N THR A 269 -15.72 9.11 -9.80
CA THR A 269 -15.04 8.06 -9.02
C THR A 269 -13.54 8.31 -9.07
N PHE A 270 -12.97 8.42 -10.27
CA PHE A 270 -11.69 9.07 -10.49
C PHE A 270 -11.95 10.56 -10.56
N TYR A 271 -11.44 11.30 -9.58
CA TYR A 271 -11.93 12.64 -9.28
C TYR A 271 -10.82 13.69 -9.18
N SER A 272 -9.58 13.26 -8.94
CA SER A 272 -8.41 14.14 -8.95
C SER A 272 -7.25 13.52 -9.73
N HIS A 273 -6.29 14.36 -10.11
CA HIS A 273 -5.14 13.99 -10.90
C HIS A 273 -3.89 14.79 -10.53
N ARG A 274 -2.74 14.34 -11.01
CA ARG A 274 -1.51 15.13 -11.11
C ARG A 274 -0.97 15.01 -12.53
N ASP A 275 -0.76 16.14 -13.19
CA ASP A 275 -0.14 16.22 -14.51
C ASP A 275 -0.80 15.36 -15.62
N PHE A 276 -2.07 14.97 -15.46
CA PHE A 276 -2.80 14.21 -16.49
C PHE A 276 -2.94 15.01 -17.79
N ASN A 277 -3.05 16.34 -17.70
CA ASN A 277 -2.97 17.24 -18.86
C ASN A 277 -1.66 17.08 -19.63
N LEU A 278 -0.52 16.86 -18.97
CA LEU A 278 0.77 16.64 -19.63
C LEU A 278 0.81 15.29 -20.36
N ILE A 279 0.12 14.27 -19.83
CA ILE A 279 -0.05 13.00 -20.55
C ILE A 279 -0.89 13.21 -21.81
N LEU A 280 -1.96 13.98 -21.73
CA LEU A 280 -2.77 14.33 -22.90
C LEU A 280 -1.98 15.16 -23.93
N ASP A 281 -1.12 16.09 -23.48
CA ASP A 281 -0.20 16.83 -24.37
C ASP A 281 0.75 15.88 -25.11
N ARG A 282 1.31 14.88 -24.41
CA ARG A 282 2.18 13.86 -25.02
C ARG A 282 1.41 13.00 -26.01
N TYR A 283 0.22 12.54 -25.63
CA TYR A 283 -0.64 11.75 -26.50
C TYR A 283 -1.01 12.52 -27.78
N GLU A 284 -1.34 13.80 -27.64
CA GLU A 284 -1.64 14.69 -28.77
C GLU A 284 -0.46 14.86 -29.73
N LYS A 285 0.78 14.85 -29.20
CA LYS A 285 2.03 14.92 -29.97
C LYS A 285 2.52 13.55 -30.47
N GLY A 286 1.80 12.46 -30.19
CA GLY A 286 2.24 11.10 -30.52
C GLY A 286 3.46 10.62 -29.73
N GLN A 287 3.79 11.27 -28.61
CA GLN A 287 4.92 10.92 -27.76
C GLN A 287 4.56 9.76 -26.82
N PRO A 288 5.52 8.85 -26.52
CA PRO A 288 5.26 7.70 -25.67
C PRO A 288 5.05 8.12 -24.20
N PHE A 289 4.22 7.33 -23.54
CA PHE A 289 4.05 7.20 -22.10
C PHE A 289 3.57 5.77 -21.82
N TYR A 290 3.54 5.35 -20.56
CA TYR A 290 3.05 4.02 -20.19
C TYR A 290 2.19 4.08 -18.94
N LEU A 291 1.43 3.02 -18.69
CA LEU A 291 0.63 2.87 -17.49
C LEU A 291 1.41 2.07 -16.45
N TYR A 292 1.32 2.49 -15.18
CA TYR A 292 1.80 1.71 -14.04
C TYR A 292 0.70 1.62 -12.99
N THR A 293 0.45 0.43 -12.48
CA THR A 293 -0.38 0.21 -11.28
C THR A 293 0.16 -0.99 -10.50
N GLY A 294 -0.40 -1.30 -9.33
CA GLY A 294 0.11 -2.39 -8.51
C GLY A 294 -0.88 -3.00 -7.55
N ARG A 295 -0.52 -4.16 -7.02
CA ARG A 295 -1.31 -4.92 -6.04
C ARG A 295 -0.41 -5.64 -5.04
N GLY A 296 -0.61 -5.33 -3.77
CA GLY A 296 -0.08 -6.17 -2.71
C GLY A 296 -1.03 -7.32 -2.34
N PRO A 297 -0.59 -8.59 -2.46
CA PRO A 297 -1.45 -9.76 -2.28
C PRO A 297 -1.81 -9.98 -0.81
N SER A 298 -3.04 -9.61 -0.44
CA SER A 298 -3.54 -9.67 0.95
C SER A 298 -4.56 -10.78 1.22
N SER A 299 -5.03 -11.48 0.20
CA SER A 299 -6.03 -12.55 0.30
C SER A 299 -5.98 -13.47 -0.92
N ASP A 300 -6.43 -14.72 -0.73
CA ASP A 300 -6.48 -15.75 -1.77
C ASP A 300 -7.38 -15.34 -2.97
N SER A 301 -8.38 -14.50 -2.75
CA SER A 301 -9.27 -13.93 -3.78
C SER A 301 -9.33 -12.42 -3.65
N MET A 302 -9.33 -11.72 -4.78
CA MET A 302 -9.70 -10.31 -4.82
C MET A 302 -11.20 -10.12 -4.54
N HIS A 303 -11.55 -8.91 -4.09
CA HIS A 303 -12.92 -8.43 -4.00
C HIS A 303 -13.12 -7.30 -4.99
N MET A 304 -14.36 -6.92 -5.24
CA MET A 304 -14.73 -5.96 -6.28
C MET A 304 -14.00 -4.61 -6.16
N GLY A 305 -13.79 -4.11 -4.95
CA GLY A 305 -13.00 -2.88 -4.73
C GLY A 305 -11.55 -2.95 -5.21
N HIS A 306 -10.95 -4.14 -5.28
CA HIS A 306 -9.62 -4.31 -5.85
C HIS A 306 -9.65 -4.34 -7.39
N LEU A 307 -10.76 -4.75 -8.02
CA LEU A 307 -10.85 -4.83 -9.47
C LEU A 307 -11.06 -3.47 -10.13
N VAL A 308 -11.78 -2.54 -9.48
CA VAL A 308 -12.11 -1.24 -10.07
C VAL A 308 -10.89 -0.50 -10.64
N PRO A 309 -9.74 -0.37 -9.93
CA PRO A 309 -8.55 0.23 -10.51
C PRO A 309 -7.99 -0.54 -11.72
N PHE A 310 -8.02 -1.88 -11.71
CA PHE A 310 -7.53 -2.70 -12.82
C PHE A 310 -8.43 -2.64 -14.05
N MET A 311 -9.75 -2.69 -13.87
CA MET A 311 -10.72 -2.51 -14.96
C MET A 311 -10.57 -1.13 -15.61
N PHE A 312 -10.41 -0.09 -14.79
CA PHE A 312 -10.15 1.26 -15.30
C PHE A 312 -8.80 1.37 -16.01
N THR A 313 -7.75 0.75 -15.46
CA THR A 313 -6.42 0.73 -16.10
C THR A 313 -6.46 -0.01 -17.43
N ALA A 314 -7.18 -1.14 -17.52
CA ALA A 314 -7.40 -1.86 -18.77
C ALA A 314 -8.19 -1.01 -19.79
N TYR A 315 -9.19 -0.24 -19.35
CA TYR A 315 -9.85 0.75 -20.20
C TYR A 315 -8.86 1.80 -20.74
N LEU A 316 -8.08 2.44 -19.87
CA LEU A 316 -7.08 3.43 -20.29
C LEU A 316 -6.06 2.82 -21.27
N GLN A 317 -5.64 1.59 -21.01
CA GLN A 317 -4.72 0.85 -21.87
C GLN A 317 -5.33 0.65 -23.27
N ARG A 318 -6.61 0.30 -23.38
CA ARG A 318 -7.30 0.13 -24.66
C ARG A 318 -7.47 1.45 -25.41
N VAL A 319 -7.84 2.51 -24.70
CA VAL A 319 -8.05 3.83 -25.31
C VAL A 319 -6.74 4.43 -25.83
N PHE A 320 -5.69 4.43 -25.02
CA PHE A 320 -4.40 5.01 -25.40
C PHE A 320 -3.52 4.05 -26.19
N ASN A 321 -3.75 2.73 -26.07
CA ASN A 321 -2.96 1.66 -26.65
C ASN A 321 -1.47 1.76 -26.28
N VAL A 322 -1.18 1.88 -24.99
CA VAL A 322 0.17 2.06 -24.43
C VAL A 322 0.61 0.83 -23.62
N PRO A 323 1.93 0.66 -23.38
CA PRO A 323 2.40 -0.37 -22.44
C PRO A 323 1.81 -0.19 -21.05
N LEU A 324 1.61 -1.32 -20.36
CA LEU A 324 1.17 -1.38 -18.97
C LEU A 324 2.15 -2.25 -18.19
N VAL A 325 2.67 -1.72 -17.09
CA VAL A 325 3.42 -2.51 -16.10
C VAL A 325 2.60 -2.65 -14.82
N ILE A 326 2.53 -3.85 -14.28
CA ILE A 326 1.79 -4.14 -13.05
C ILE A 326 2.73 -4.78 -12.04
N GLN A 327 2.89 -4.11 -10.90
CA GLN A 327 3.72 -4.59 -9.79
C GLN A 327 2.90 -5.41 -8.80
N ILE A 328 3.41 -6.59 -8.44
CA ILE A 328 2.87 -7.42 -7.37
C ILE A 328 3.82 -7.34 -6.17
N THR A 329 3.40 -6.62 -5.14
CA THR A 329 4.21 -6.28 -3.96
C THR A 329 4.10 -7.37 -2.89
N ASP A 330 4.53 -8.59 -3.26
CA ASP A 330 4.51 -9.77 -2.38
C ASP A 330 5.53 -9.70 -1.24
N ASP A 331 6.60 -8.94 -1.41
CA ASP A 331 7.56 -8.55 -0.38
C ASP A 331 6.94 -7.58 0.65
N GLU A 332 6.26 -6.52 0.20
CA GLU A 332 5.58 -5.53 1.04
C GLU A 332 4.64 -6.20 2.03
N LYS A 333 3.78 -7.10 1.54
CA LYS A 333 2.77 -7.73 2.40
C LYS A 333 3.38 -8.63 3.45
N TYR A 334 4.54 -9.23 3.16
CA TYR A 334 5.33 -9.90 4.18
C TYR A 334 5.90 -8.90 5.20
N LEU A 335 6.46 -7.78 4.74
CA LEU A 335 7.14 -6.78 5.58
C LEU A 335 6.19 -5.96 6.48
N LEU A 336 4.98 -5.64 6.00
CA LEU A 336 4.01 -4.78 6.69
C LEU A 336 3.22 -5.49 7.80
N GLN A 337 3.19 -6.82 7.83
CA GLN A 337 2.47 -7.54 8.87
C GLN A 337 3.24 -7.45 10.19
N ARG A 338 2.94 -6.41 10.99
CA ARG A 338 3.56 -6.13 12.29
C ARG A 338 3.14 -7.10 13.39
N ASP A 339 1.95 -7.70 13.28
CA ASP A 339 1.37 -8.49 14.34
C ASP A 339 1.95 -9.92 14.32
N ALA A 340 2.91 -10.16 15.23
CA ALA A 340 3.56 -11.45 15.40
C ALA A 340 2.56 -12.58 15.71
N LYS A 341 1.44 -12.30 16.39
CA LYS A 341 0.40 -13.31 16.66
C LYS A 341 -0.33 -13.67 15.38
N LYS A 342 -0.74 -12.68 14.58
CA LYS A 342 -1.37 -12.93 13.26
C LYS A 342 -0.43 -13.68 12.33
N GLN A 343 0.87 -13.34 12.31
CA GLN A 343 1.85 -14.11 11.54
C GLN A 343 1.92 -15.56 12.03
N GLN A 344 1.98 -15.77 13.35
CA GLN A 344 2.06 -17.11 13.92
C GLN A 344 0.79 -17.94 13.67
N GLU A 345 -0.39 -17.31 13.74
CA GLU A 345 -1.67 -17.93 13.40
C GLU A 345 -1.74 -18.31 11.92
N LEU A 346 -1.31 -17.42 11.03
CA LEU A 346 -1.24 -17.69 9.60
C LEU A 346 -0.24 -18.83 9.32
N MET A 347 0.93 -18.82 9.95
CA MET A 347 1.93 -19.89 9.88
C MET A 347 1.36 -21.25 10.29
N LYS A 348 0.58 -21.29 11.38
CA LYS A 348 -0.13 -22.50 11.81
C LYS A 348 -1.19 -22.93 10.79
N LYS A 349 -2.01 -22.01 10.29
CA LYS A 349 -3.08 -22.26 9.31
C LYS A 349 -2.53 -22.89 8.02
N ILE A 350 -1.40 -22.37 7.53
CA ILE A 350 -0.76 -22.86 6.31
C ILE A 350 0.27 -23.98 6.57
N LYS A 351 0.37 -24.48 7.81
CA LYS A 351 1.31 -25.54 8.25
C LYS A 351 2.78 -25.25 7.93
N ALA A 352 3.14 -23.98 7.93
CA ALA A 352 4.47 -23.56 7.55
C ALA A 352 5.40 -23.53 8.78
N LYS A 353 6.68 -23.86 8.56
CA LYS A 353 7.64 -24.16 9.64
C LYS A 353 8.71 -23.09 9.80
N LYS A 354 9.01 -22.34 8.73
CA LYS A 354 10.04 -21.30 8.70
C LYS A 354 9.45 -19.99 8.16
N PRO A 355 10.04 -18.82 8.51
CA PRO A 355 9.63 -17.55 7.92
C PRO A 355 9.68 -17.53 6.38
N LEU A 356 10.62 -18.28 5.79
CA LEU A 356 10.70 -18.46 4.34
C LEU A 356 9.44 -19.10 3.74
N ASP A 357 8.79 -20.02 4.45
CA ASP A 357 7.55 -20.65 3.99
C ASP A 357 6.40 -19.63 3.97
N LEU A 358 6.37 -18.71 4.95
CA LEU A 358 5.42 -17.60 4.99
C LEU A 358 5.66 -16.62 3.84
N LEU A 359 6.92 -16.26 3.57
CA LEU A 359 7.29 -15.42 2.43
C LEU A 359 6.85 -16.06 1.10
N ARG A 360 7.11 -17.36 0.93
CA ARG A 360 6.66 -18.13 -0.25
C ARG A 360 5.13 -18.20 -0.36
N TYR A 361 4.40 -18.16 0.75
CA TYR A 361 2.94 -18.09 0.73
C TYR A 361 2.46 -16.75 0.16
N TYR A 362 3.05 -15.61 0.54
CA TYR A 362 2.75 -14.31 -0.09
C TYR A 362 3.05 -14.31 -1.59
N LYS A 363 4.19 -14.88 -1.99
CA LYS A 363 4.52 -15.06 -3.41
C LYS A 363 3.45 -15.88 -4.15
N LYS A 364 2.96 -16.97 -3.54
CA LYS A 364 1.90 -17.79 -4.12
C LYS A 364 0.58 -17.02 -4.25
N MET A 365 0.16 -16.30 -3.21
CA MET A 365 -1.02 -15.43 -3.28
C MET A 365 -0.87 -14.36 -4.38
N GLY A 366 0.35 -13.83 -4.57
CA GLY A 366 0.69 -12.96 -5.69
C GLY A 366 0.33 -13.59 -7.04
N GLN A 367 0.72 -14.85 -7.28
CA GLN A 367 0.39 -15.55 -8.53
C GLN A 367 -1.13 -15.72 -8.74
N ASP A 368 -1.87 -16.04 -7.68
CA ASP A 368 -3.33 -16.15 -7.77
C ASP A 368 -3.99 -14.79 -8.08
N ASN A 369 -3.48 -13.69 -7.51
CA ASN A 369 -3.93 -12.33 -7.81
C ASN A 369 -3.54 -11.89 -9.25
N ILE A 370 -2.45 -12.40 -9.82
CA ILE A 370 -2.13 -12.14 -11.24
C ILE A 370 -3.19 -12.76 -12.16
N LYS A 371 -3.70 -13.96 -11.84
CA LYS A 371 -4.82 -14.56 -12.59
C LYS A 371 -6.06 -13.67 -12.56
N ASP A 372 -6.36 -13.08 -11.39
CA ASP A 372 -7.46 -12.12 -11.23
C ASP A 372 -7.24 -10.86 -12.08
N ILE A 373 -6.02 -10.32 -12.11
CA ILE A 373 -5.68 -9.11 -12.87
C ILE A 373 -5.79 -9.35 -14.38
N ILE A 374 -5.30 -10.49 -14.88
CA ILE A 374 -5.41 -10.86 -16.30
C ILE A 374 -6.88 -10.96 -16.72
N ALA A 375 -7.74 -11.50 -15.84
CA ALA A 375 -9.17 -11.63 -16.09
C ALA A 375 -9.91 -10.29 -16.27
N CYS A 376 -9.29 -9.15 -15.89
CA CYS A 376 -9.83 -7.80 -16.11
C CYS A 376 -9.72 -7.32 -17.58
N GLY A 377 -9.10 -8.10 -18.47
CA GLY A 377 -9.05 -7.80 -19.91
C GLY A 377 -7.99 -6.77 -20.30
N VAL A 378 -6.80 -6.87 -19.70
CA VAL A 378 -5.59 -6.14 -20.14
C VAL A 378 -5.11 -6.64 -21.51
N ILE A 379 -4.40 -5.81 -22.27
CA ILE A 379 -3.86 -6.16 -23.61
C ILE A 379 -2.58 -7.00 -23.44
N PRO A 380 -2.56 -8.29 -23.78
CA PRO A 380 -1.45 -9.16 -23.40
C PRO A 380 -0.13 -8.82 -24.08
N GLU A 381 -0.15 -8.41 -25.35
CA GLU A 381 1.04 -7.97 -26.10
C GLU A 381 1.70 -6.74 -25.47
N LYS A 382 0.91 -5.92 -24.75
CA LYS A 382 1.34 -4.64 -24.17
C LYS A 382 1.41 -4.61 -22.66
N THR A 383 1.20 -5.74 -21.98
CA THR A 383 1.17 -5.79 -20.51
C THR A 383 2.29 -6.64 -19.97
N TYR A 384 3.06 -6.10 -19.02
CA TYR A 384 4.05 -6.83 -18.24
C TYR A 384 3.63 -6.86 -16.77
N ILE A 385 3.52 -8.04 -16.17
CA ILE A 385 3.15 -8.21 -14.76
C ILE A 385 4.32 -8.87 -14.05
N PHE A 386 4.78 -8.31 -12.93
CA PHE A 386 5.93 -8.84 -12.22
C PHE A 386 5.70 -8.91 -10.72
N SER A 387 6.34 -9.89 -10.07
CA SER A 387 6.38 -10.02 -8.62
C SER A 387 7.70 -9.47 -8.11
N ASP A 388 7.66 -8.69 -7.04
CA ASP A 388 8.85 -8.06 -6.50
C ASP A 388 9.88 -9.12 -6.07
N LEU A 389 9.43 -10.18 -5.39
CA LEU A 389 10.29 -11.31 -5.00
C LEU A 389 10.89 -12.10 -6.17
N ASN A 390 10.35 -11.98 -7.38
CA ASN A 390 10.86 -12.65 -8.58
C ASN A 390 11.77 -11.77 -9.43
N THR A 391 11.45 -10.48 -9.52
CA THR A 391 11.97 -9.62 -10.59
C THR A 391 12.93 -8.56 -10.09
N VAL A 392 12.84 -8.11 -8.83
CA VAL A 392 13.71 -7.06 -8.28
C VAL A 392 15.17 -7.51 -8.28
N SER A 393 15.88 -7.15 -9.34
CA SER A 393 17.26 -7.52 -9.63
C SER A 393 17.81 -6.65 -10.78
N GLY A 394 19.11 -6.73 -11.05
CA GLY A 394 19.75 -6.03 -12.18
C GLY A 394 19.44 -4.53 -12.22
N VAL A 395 19.10 -4.03 -13.42
CA VAL A 395 18.76 -2.61 -13.67
C VAL A 395 17.63 -2.10 -12.78
N PHE A 396 16.63 -2.93 -12.49
CA PHE A 396 15.56 -2.55 -11.57
C PHE A 396 16.12 -2.23 -10.17
N TYR A 397 17.01 -3.08 -9.66
CA TYR A 397 17.63 -2.87 -8.35
C TYR A 397 18.63 -1.69 -8.33
N GLU A 398 19.28 -1.39 -9.45
CA GLU A 398 20.07 -0.16 -9.60
C GLU A 398 19.20 1.09 -9.36
N ASN A 399 18.02 1.15 -9.99
CA ASN A 399 17.07 2.25 -9.78
C ASN A 399 16.50 2.27 -8.35
N VAL A 400 16.25 1.12 -7.73
CA VAL A 400 15.86 1.06 -6.31
C VAL A 400 16.93 1.75 -5.44
N ASN A 401 18.21 1.50 -5.70
CA ASN A 401 19.32 2.13 -4.96
C ASN A 401 19.44 3.64 -5.22
N LEU A 402 19.22 4.08 -6.47
CA LEU A 402 19.21 5.50 -6.81
C LEU A 402 18.09 6.24 -6.06
N ILE A 403 16.90 5.68 -6.02
CA ILE A 403 15.74 6.28 -5.35
C ILE A 403 15.92 6.21 -3.83
N SER A 404 16.37 5.09 -3.27
CA SER A 404 16.56 4.95 -1.82
C SER A 404 17.57 5.98 -1.28
N LYS A 405 18.61 6.33 -2.06
CA LYS A 405 19.55 7.41 -1.72
C LYS A 405 18.90 8.80 -1.64
N THR A 406 17.76 9.00 -2.30
CA THR A 406 17.02 10.27 -2.23
C THR A 406 16.09 10.33 -1.03
N ILE A 407 15.59 9.21 -0.52
CA ILE A 407 14.57 9.20 0.53
C ILE A 407 15.24 9.11 1.91
N THR A 408 15.04 10.12 2.74
CA THR A 408 15.51 10.10 4.14
C THR A 408 14.53 9.38 5.06
N LEU A 409 15.04 8.81 6.17
CA LEU A 409 14.17 8.21 7.20
C LEU A 409 13.16 9.21 7.74
N SER A 410 13.55 10.47 7.95
CA SER A 410 12.66 11.53 8.43
C SER A 410 11.48 11.78 7.48
N GLN A 411 11.73 11.83 6.17
CA GLN A 411 10.66 11.92 5.17
C GLN A 411 9.73 10.71 5.23
N SER A 412 10.29 9.50 5.30
CA SER A 412 9.50 8.27 5.42
C SER A 412 8.66 8.22 6.69
N ARG A 413 9.20 8.62 7.84
CA ARG A 413 8.45 8.69 9.13
C ARG A 413 7.30 9.69 9.03
N ASN A 414 7.54 10.87 8.48
CA ASN A 414 6.53 11.92 8.37
C ASN A 414 5.39 11.56 7.41
N ILE A 415 5.68 10.82 6.34
CA ILE A 415 4.71 10.50 5.29
C ILE A 415 3.93 9.22 5.63
N PHE A 416 4.60 8.19 6.12
CA PHE A 416 3.99 6.87 6.35
C PHE A 416 3.67 6.60 7.82
N GLY A 417 4.12 7.45 8.75
CA GLY A 417 3.92 7.25 10.19
C GLY A 417 4.71 6.08 10.75
N PHE A 418 5.84 5.73 10.13
CA PHE A 418 6.72 4.67 10.64
C PHE A 418 7.49 5.13 11.88
N SER A 419 7.81 4.18 12.75
CA SER A 419 8.57 4.40 13.99
C SER A 419 9.83 3.55 14.02
N ASP A 420 10.71 3.80 14.99
CA ASP A 420 11.99 3.08 15.12
C ASP A 420 11.83 1.60 15.48
N SER A 421 10.62 1.17 15.87
CA SER A 421 10.29 -0.24 16.04
C SER A 421 9.93 -0.96 14.74
N ASP A 422 9.70 -0.23 13.64
CA ASP A 422 9.42 -0.82 12.34
C ASP A 422 10.69 -1.40 11.72
N ASN A 423 10.52 -2.49 10.95
CA ASN A 423 11.66 -3.14 10.31
C ASN A 423 12.20 -2.29 9.15
N VAL A 424 13.51 -2.39 8.91
CA VAL A 424 14.22 -1.64 7.84
C VAL A 424 13.63 -1.86 6.44
N GLY A 425 13.00 -3.01 6.21
CA GLY A 425 12.33 -3.33 4.95
C GLY A 425 11.13 -2.42 4.68
N MET A 426 10.37 -2.03 5.70
CA MET A 426 9.24 -1.12 5.56
C MET A 426 9.67 0.28 5.10
N PHE A 427 10.77 0.80 5.65
CA PHE A 427 11.34 2.08 5.21
C PHE A 427 11.89 2.01 3.79
N HIS A 428 12.57 0.91 3.45
CA HIS A 428 13.16 0.71 2.14
C HIS A 428 12.11 0.49 1.03
N PHE A 429 10.97 -0.12 1.35
CA PHE A 429 9.96 -0.50 0.38
C PHE A 429 9.41 0.67 -0.44
N ALA A 430 9.37 1.90 0.10
CA ALA A 430 8.98 3.08 -0.66
C ALA A 430 9.80 3.27 -1.95
N ALA A 431 11.09 2.92 -1.93
CA ALA A 431 11.94 2.95 -3.13
C ALA A 431 11.57 1.85 -4.13
N VAL A 432 11.19 0.65 -3.64
CA VAL A 432 10.75 -0.48 -4.47
C VAL A 432 9.44 -0.14 -5.20
N GLN A 433 8.46 0.45 -4.51
CA GLN A 433 7.21 0.91 -5.13
C GLN A 433 7.37 2.13 -6.05
N ALA A 434 8.35 3.00 -5.79
CA ALA A 434 8.64 4.15 -6.64
C ALA A 434 9.26 3.74 -8.00
N THR A 435 10.10 2.71 -8.00
CA THR A 435 10.95 2.30 -9.14
C THR A 435 10.19 2.06 -10.46
N PRO A 436 9.01 1.42 -10.48
CA PRO A 436 8.23 1.22 -11.70
C PRO A 436 7.71 2.51 -12.35
N SER A 437 7.79 3.65 -11.66
CA SER A 437 7.44 4.97 -12.21
C SER A 437 8.46 5.51 -13.21
N PHE A 438 9.63 4.87 -13.32
CA PHE A 438 10.71 5.25 -14.22
C PHE A 438 10.93 4.19 -15.30
N CYS A 439 10.88 4.59 -16.56
CA CYS A 439 10.87 3.67 -17.70
C CYS A 439 12.16 2.87 -17.85
N ASN A 440 13.32 3.42 -17.46
CA ASN A 440 14.60 2.71 -17.51
C ASN A 440 14.66 1.50 -16.56
N SER A 441 13.70 1.34 -15.65
CA SER A 441 13.51 0.11 -14.85
C SER A 441 13.08 -1.11 -15.69
N PHE A 442 12.63 -0.89 -16.94
CA PHE A 442 12.14 -1.93 -17.85
C PHE A 442 12.88 -1.89 -19.20
N PRO A 443 14.17 -2.24 -19.25
CA PRO A 443 14.98 -2.17 -20.46
C PRO A 443 14.45 -3.07 -21.61
N GLN A 444 13.69 -4.11 -21.30
CA GLN A 444 13.01 -4.94 -22.29
C GLN A 444 11.90 -4.20 -23.05
N ILE A 445 11.34 -3.13 -22.47
CA ILE A 445 10.29 -2.31 -23.07
C ILE A 445 10.88 -0.99 -23.61
N PHE A 446 11.70 -0.31 -22.81
CA PHE A 446 12.12 1.07 -23.08
C PHE A 446 13.61 1.24 -23.37
N GLY A 447 14.40 0.16 -23.34
CA GLY A 447 15.85 0.23 -23.49
C GLY A 447 16.50 1.07 -22.39
N THR A 448 17.38 1.99 -22.77
CA THR A 448 18.09 2.89 -21.84
C THR A 448 17.41 4.25 -21.64
N ARG A 449 16.20 4.43 -22.17
CA ARG A 449 15.47 5.70 -22.09
C ARG A 449 15.03 6.01 -20.66
N ASP A 450 15.07 7.28 -20.29
CA ASP A 450 14.66 7.83 -18.99
C ASP A 450 13.63 8.99 -19.13
N ASP A 451 13.17 9.26 -20.35
CA ASP A 451 12.36 10.42 -20.74
C ASP A 451 10.86 10.10 -20.92
N ILE A 452 10.43 8.87 -20.65
CA ILE A 452 9.06 8.39 -20.85
C ILE A 452 8.35 8.36 -19.48
N PRO A 453 7.35 9.24 -19.23
CA PRO A 453 6.64 9.27 -17.96
C PRO A 453 5.62 8.13 -17.83
N ALA A 454 5.40 7.68 -16.60
CA ALA A 454 4.28 6.82 -16.24
C ALA A 454 3.01 7.62 -15.97
N LEU A 455 1.84 7.06 -16.30
CA LEU A 455 0.53 7.44 -15.78
C LEU A 455 0.07 6.37 -14.79
N ILE A 456 -0.27 6.77 -13.57
CA ILE A 456 -0.57 5.87 -12.46
C ILE A 456 -2.03 6.04 -12.01
N PRO A 457 -2.93 5.11 -12.40
CA PRO A 457 -4.26 5.01 -11.82
C PRO A 457 -4.18 4.29 -10.47
N CYS A 458 -4.54 4.97 -9.39
CA CYS A 458 -4.53 4.40 -8.04
C CYS A 458 -5.64 5.00 -7.17
N ALA A 459 -5.89 4.39 -6.01
CA ALA A 459 -6.70 5.05 -4.98
C ALA A 459 -5.88 6.18 -4.32
N ILE A 460 -6.57 7.16 -3.74
CA ILE A 460 -5.93 8.35 -3.14
C ILE A 460 -5.01 8.02 -1.96
N ASP A 461 -5.19 6.87 -1.28
CA ASP A 461 -4.30 6.41 -0.20
C ASP A 461 -2.88 6.09 -0.68
N GLN A 462 -2.66 5.89 -1.98
CA GLN A 462 -1.34 5.61 -2.56
C GLN A 462 -0.57 6.87 -2.96
N ASP A 463 -1.23 8.04 -3.05
CA ASP A 463 -0.58 9.31 -3.41
C ASP A 463 0.67 9.64 -2.55
N PRO A 464 0.74 9.34 -1.25
CA PRO A 464 1.96 9.51 -0.43
C PRO A 464 3.23 8.85 -1.02
N TYR A 465 3.12 7.64 -1.59
CA TYR A 465 4.27 6.98 -2.24
C TYR A 465 4.73 7.74 -3.48
N PHE A 466 3.77 8.25 -4.25
CA PHE A 466 4.07 8.93 -5.51
C PHE A 466 4.43 10.40 -5.33
N LEU A 467 4.05 11.03 -4.24
CA LEU A 467 4.58 12.32 -3.81
C LEU A 467 6.09 12.22 -3.56
N LEU A 468 6.53 11.20 -2.81
CA LEU A 468 7.96 10.91 -2.64
C LEU A 468 8.63 10.60 -3.97
N THR A 469 7.99 9.77 -4.80
CA THR A 469 8.53 9.41 -6.12
C THR A 469 8.74 10.63 -7.02
N ARG A 470 7.82 11.60 -6.98
CA ARG A 470 7.90 12.85 -7.76
C ARG A 470 9.01 13.78 -7.27
N ASP A 471 9.29 13.82 -5.97
CA ASP A 471 10.44 14.54 -5.39
C ASP A 471 11.76 13.87 -5.79
N SER A 472 11.82 12.54 -5.69
CA SER A 472 12.97 11.75 -6.15
C SER A 472 13.25 11.94 -7.65
N ALA A 473 12.20 12.02 -8.48
CA ALA A 473 12.32 12.22 -9.93
C ALA A 473 13.10 13.49 -10.27
N ASP A 474 12.80 14.63 -9.63
CA ASP A 474 13.49 15.90 -9.86
C ASP A 474 14.98 15.81 -9.50
N ARG A 475 15.30 15.10 -8.41
CA ARG A 475 16.68 14.93 -7.95
C ARG A 475 17.50 14.05 -8.89
N LEU A 476 16.87 13.00 -9.42
CA LEU A 476 17.48 12.05 -10.36
C LEU A 476 17.50 12.56 -11.81
N GLY A 477 16.74 13.60 -12.14
CA GLY A 477 16.61 14.11 -13.51
C GLY A 477 15.62 13.33 -14.38
N TYR A 478 14.83 12.43 -13.77
CA TYR A 478 13.82 11.64 -14.46
C TYR A 478 12.50 12.40 -14.62
N LYS A 479 11.61 11.93 -15.50
CA LYS A 479 10.27 12.51 -15.65
C LYS A 479 9.38 12.11 -14.46
N LYS A 480 8.63 13.08 -13.94
CA LYS A 480 7.64 12.84 -12.88
C LYS A 480 6.51 11.93 -13.39
N PRO A 481 6.06 10.94 -12.61
CA PRO A 481 4.85 10.21 -12.94
C PRO A 481 3.61 11.11 -12.81
N ALA A 482 2.66 10.96 -13.73
CA ALA A 482 1.32 11.50 -13.64
C ALA A 482 0.41 10.54 -12.86
N LEU A 483 -0.66 11.07 -12.25
CA LEU A 483 -1.58 10.29 -11.41
C LEU A 483 -3.04 10.55 -11.73
N LEU A 484 -3.87 9.52 -11.54
CA LEU A 484 -5.33 9.59 -11.50
C LEU A 484 -5.81 8.91 -10.22
N HIS A 485 -6.48 9.66 -9.35
CA HIS A 485 -6.91 9.18 -8.04
C HIS A 485 -8.39 8.79 -8.02
N ALA A 486 -8.65 7.56 -7.57
CA ALA A 486 -9.98 7.05 -7.28
C ALA A 486 -10.40 7.30 -5.84
N LYS A 487 -11.70 7.53 -5.64
CA LYS A 487 -12.40 7.34 -4.38
C LYS A 487 -12.43 5.85 -4.00
N PHE A 488 -12.60 5.56 -2.72
CA PHE A 488 -12.78 4.19 -2.27
C PHE A 488 -14.17 3.67 -2.64
N LEU A 489 -14.23 2.41 -3.10
CA LEU A 489 -15.49 1.70 -3.18
C LEU A 489 -15.94 1.36 -1.73
N PRO A 490 -17.14 1.77 -1.32
CA PRO A 490 -17.56 1.65 0.07
C PRO A 490 -17.84 0.21 0.46
N ALA A 491 -17.70 -0.09 1.74
CA ALA A 491 -18.11 -1.38 2.29
C ALA A 491 -19.63 -1.53 2.20
N LEU A 492 -20.11 -2.78 2.24
CA LEU A 492 -21.55 -3.07 2.23
C LEU A 492 -22.29 -2.35 3.35
N GLN A 493 -21.67 -2.19 4.52
CA GLN A 493 -22.28 -1.58 5.71
C GLN A 493 -22.47 -0.06 5.61
N GLY A 494 -21.82 0.64 4.66
CA GLY A 494 -21.94 2.09 4.54
C GLY A 494 -20.70 2.80 4.00
N ALA A 495 -20.86 4.10 3.70
CA ALA A 495 -19.86 4.94 3.03
C ALA A 495 -18.63 5.32 3.87
N GLY A 496 -18.67 5.12 5.19
CA GLY A 496 -17.59 5.48 6.11
C GLY A 496 -16.44 4.47 6.23
N THR A 497 -16.61 3.25 5.69
CA THR A 497 -15.62 2.17 5.83
C THR A 497 -15.22 1.56 4.49
N LYS A 498 -13.93 1.23 4.35
CA LYS A 498 -13.37 0.54 3.16
C LYS A 498 -13.70 -0.95 3.22
N MET A 499 -13.95 -1.56 2.06
CA MET A 499 -14.01 -3.03 1.97
C MET A 499 -12.70 -3.65 2.48
N SER A 500 -12.84 -4.70 3.29
CA SER A 500 -11.69 -5.44 3.82
C SER A 500 -11.83 -6.92 3.52
N ALA A 501 -10.80 -7.48 2.89
CA ALA A 501 -10.70 -8.92 2.68
C ALA A 501 -10.68 -9.72 4.00
N SER A 502 -10.42 -9.09 5.15
CA SER A 502 -10.44 -9.74 6.46
C SER A 502 -11.85 -9.91 7.05
N LYS A 503 -12.88 -9.28 6.49
CA LYS A 503 -14.27 -9.37 6.97
C LYS A 503 -15.19 -9.83 5.82
N GLU A 504 -15.61 -11.09 5.85
CA GLU A 504 -16.32 -11.71 4.72
C GLU A 504 -17.63 -11.00 4.31
N ASN A 505 -18.36 -10.46 5.28
CA ASN A 505 -19.66 -9.81 5.07
C ASN A 505 -19.57 -8.33 4.69
N THR A 506 -18.36 -7.76 4.57
CA THR A 506 -18.19 -6.34 4.21
C THR A 506 -17.93 -6.13 2.72
N ALA A 507 -17.66 -7.21 1.98
CA ALA A 507 -17.25 -7.16 0.59
C ALA A 507 -17.89 -8.25 -0.27
N ILE A 508 -18.03 -7.96 -1.56
CA ILE A 508 -18.35 -8.94 -2.61
C ILE A 508 -17.03 -9.47 -3.17
N PHE A 509 -16.77 -10.76 -2.98
CA PHE A 509 -15.57 -11.42 -3.52
C PHE A 509 -15.81 -11.89 -4.93
N MET A 510 -14.75 -11.94 -5.74
CA MET A 510 -14.85 -12.42 -7.12
C MET A 510 -15.07 -13.93 -7.23
N THR A 511 -14.95 -14.64 -6.11
CA THR A 511 -15.25 -16.06 -5.94
C THR A 511 -16.64 -16.32 -5.36
N ASP A 512 -17.42 -15.27 -5.05
CA ASP A 512 -18.80 -15.44 -4.60
C ASP A 512 -19.68 -15.97 -5.73
N ASP A 513 -20.55 -16.93 -5.41
CA ASP A 513 -21.59 -17.40 -6.32
C ASP A 513 -22.76 -16.40 -6.36
N ALA A 514 -23.62 -16.54 -7.38
CA ALA A 514 -24.78 -15.67 -7.59
C ALA A 514 -25.69 -15.57 -6.36
N LYS A 515 -25.85 -16.65 -5.58
CA LYS A 515 -26.69 -16.67 -4.37
C LYS A 515 -26.05 -15.89 -3.23
N LYS A 516 -24.72 -16.03 -3.06
CA LYS A 516 -23.95 -15.26 -2.07
C LYS A 516 -23.97 -13.77 -2.37
N ILE A 517 -23.80 -13.38 -3.63
CA ILE A 517 -23.90 -11.97 -4.05
C ILE A 517 -25.28 -11.41 -3.68
N ALA A 518 -26.35 -12.11 -4.08
CA ALA A 518 -27.73 -11.70 -3.78
C ALA A 518 -27.99 -11.57 -2.27
N LYS A 519 -27.52 -12.54 -1.48
CA LYS A 519 -27.65 -12.53 -0.02
C LYS A 519 -26.89 -11.36 0.61
N LYS A 520 -25.65 -11.11 0.20
CA LYS A 520 -24.82 -10.02 0.73
C LYS A 520 -25.42 -8.65 0.44
N ILE A 521 -25.88 -8.40 -0.79
CA ILE A 521 -26.54 -7.13 -1.13
C ILE A 521 -27.86 -6.97 -0.37
N THR A 522 -28.67 -8.03 -0.31
CA THR A 522 -29.97 -7.96 0.36
C THR A 522 -29.83 -7.72 1.87
N SER A 523 -28.96 -8.48 2.54
CA SER A 523 -28.84 -8.50 4.00
C SER A 523 -27.84 -7.51 4.58
N HIS A 524 -26.82 -7.09 3.83
CA HIS A 524 -25.71 -6.29 4.38
C HIS A 524 -25.51 -4.95 3.70
N ALA A 525 -25.99 -4.75 2.47
CA ALA A 525 -25.88 -3.43 1.81
C ALA A 525 -26.80 -2.42 2.52
N PHE A 526 -26.21 -1.34 3.01
CA PHE A 526 -26.93 -0.22 3.60
C PHE A 526 -27.86 0.43 2.56
N SER A 527 -29.07 0.77 3.00
CA SER A 527 -30.14 1.33 2.17
C SER A 527 -30.33 2.81 2.48
N GLY A 528 -30.45 3.63 1.43
CA GLY A 528 -30.81 5.04 1.57
C GLY A 528 -32.31 5.32 1.65
N GLY A 529 -33.15 4.28 1.56
CA GLY A 529 -34.62 4.38 1.59
C GLY A 529 -35.23 4.52 2.99
N GLY A 530 -36.55 4.73 3.04
CA GLY A 530 -37.32 4.84 4.28
C GLY A 530 -37.33 3.54 5.10
N ALA A 531 -37.54 3.66 6.42
CA ALA A 531 -37.58 2.53 7.35
C ALA A 531 -38.77 1.60 7.08
N SER A 532 -39.89 2.16 6.63
CA SER A 532 -41.07 1.45 6.14
C SER A 532 -41.31 1.74 4.65
N ARG A 533 -42.17 0.95 4.02
CA ARG A 533 -42.58 1.17 2.63
C ARG A 533 -43.34 2.49 2.51
N GLU A 534 -44.22 2.76 3.45
CA GLU A 534 -45.02 3.99 3.51
C GLU A 534 -44.14 5.23 3.66
N ASP A 535 -43.10 5.17 4.51
CA ASP A 535 -42.13 6.26 4.64
C ASP A 535 -41.34 6.47 3.35
N HIS A 536 -40.98 5.39 2.67
CA HIS A 536 -40.23 5.49 1.42
C HIS A 536 -41.08 6.05 0.26
N GLU A 537 -42.35 5.66 0.14
CA GLU A 537 -43.28 6.22 -0.84
C GLU A 537 -43.56 7.70 -0.56
N LYS A 538 -43.56 8.13 0.70
CA LYS A 538 -43.85 9.51 1.11
C LYS A 538 -42.64 10.45 1.04
N TYR A 539 -41.48 9.99 1.51
CA TYR A 539 -40.27 10.82 1.66
C TYR A 539 -39.16 10.47 0.65
N GLY A 540 -39.35 9.42 -0.15
CA GLY A 540 -38.35 8.94 -1.09
C GLY A 540 -37.19 8.18 -0.44
N GLY A 541 -36.17 7.89 -1.25
CA GLY A 541 -34.88 7.40 -0.79
C GLY A 541 -33.73 8.30 -1.23
N ASN A 542 -32.64 8.26 -0.48
CA ASN A 542 -31.43 9.01 -0.79
C ASN A 542 -30.40 8.12 -1.52
N PRO A 543 -30.22 8.25 -2.85
CA PRO A 543 -29.26 7.45 -3.61
C PRO A 543 -27.80 7.76 -3.24
N ASP A 544 -27.50 8.94 -2.68
CA ASP A 544 -26.13 9.36 -2.40
C ASP A 544 -25.52 8.57 -1.23
N VAL A 545 -26.35 7.97 -0.37
CA VAL A 545 -25.94 7.09 0.73
C VAL A 545 -26.30 5.63 0.49
N ASP A 546 -27.06 5.31 -0.57
CA ASP A 546 -27.49 3.95 -0.88
C ASP A 546 -26.37 3.13 -1.54
N ILE A 547 -25.96 2.04 -0.91
CA ILE A 547 -24.82 1.24 -1.38
C ILE A 547 -25.14 0.52 -2.70
N ALA A 548 -26.39 0.12 -2.93
CA ALA A 548 -26.76 -0.55 -4.17
C ALA A 548 -26.69 0.40 -5.36
N TYR A 549 -27.19 1.63 -5.21
CA TYR A 549 -27.04 2.70 -6.19
C TYR A 549 -25.56 3.08 -6.39
N GLN A 550 -24.81 3.25 -5.31
CA GLN A 550 -23.38 3.54 -5.39
C GLN A 550 -22.66 2.44 -6.16
N TYR A 551 -22.91 1.15 -5.90
CA TYR A 551 -22.25 0.06 -6.64
C TYR A 551 -22.64 0.06 -8.12
N LEU A 552 -23.92 0.27 -8.44
CA LEU A 552 -24.37 0.42 -9.83
C LEU A 552 -23.61 1.53 -10.57
N SER A 553 -23.29 2.64 -9.89
CA SER A 553 -22.55 3.75 -10.49
C SER A 553 -21.15 3.38 -10.99
N PHE A 554 -20.56 2.27 -10.52
CA PHE A 554 -19.24 1.79 -10.97
C PHE A 554 -19.31 0.86 -12.19
N PHE A 555 -20.43 0.16 -12.39
CA PHE A 555 -20.54 -0.94 -13.37
C PHE A 555 -21.58 -0.71 -14.47
N GLU A 556 -22.56 0.16 -14.24
CA GLU A 556 -23.56 0.50 -15.25
C GLU A 556 -22.99 1.53 -16.23
N GLU A 557 -23.00 1.25 -17.53
CA GLU A 557 -22.42 2.16 -18.54
C GLU A 557 -23.39 3.29 -18.93
N ASP A 558 -24.69 3.04 -18.83
CA ASP A 558 -25.74 3.96 -19.25
C ASP A 558 -26.06 5.02 -18.17
N ASP A 559 -25.70 6.27 -18.47
CA ASP A 559 -25.96 7.42 -17.59
C ASP A 559 -27.47 7.75 -17.50
N ALA A 560 -28.25 7.50 -18.55
CA ALA A 560 -29.69 7.76 -18.54
C ALA A 560 -30.42 6.76 -17.63
N LYS A 561 -30.00 5.49 -17.64
CA LYS A 561 -30.50 4.48 -16.71
C LYS A 561 -30.18 4.84 -15.26
N MET A 562 -28.95 5.29 -14.98
CA MET A 562 -28.56 5.74 -13.65
C MET A 562 -29.36 6.94 -13.16
N GLU A 563 -29.56 7.96 -14.00
CA GLU A 563 -30.37 9.13 -13.65
C GLU A 563 -31.83 8.76 -13.42
N LYS A 564 -32.39 7.86 -14.24
CA LYS A 564 -33.73 7.33 -14.04
C LYS A 564 -33.86 6.67 -12.67
N LEU A 565 -32.98 5.74 -12.33
CA LEU A 565 -32.96 5.05 -11.03
C LEU A 565 -32.86 6.06 -9.88
N ALA A 566 -31.97 7.06 -9.97
CA ALA A 566 -31.83 8.09 -8.95
C ALA A 566 -33.13 8.91 -8.79
N SER A 567 -33.73 9.33 -9.90
CA SER A 567 -34.94 10.15 -9.90
C SER A 567 -36.16 9.40 -9.34
N GLU A 568 -36.34 8.14 -9.71
CA GLU A 568 -37.45 7.29 -9.23
C GLU A 568 -37.25 6.90 -7.76
N TYR A 569 -36.00 6.68 -7.33
CA TYR A 569 -35.68 6.41 -5.93
C TYR A 569 -35.94 7.63 -5.04
N ARG A 570 -35.51 8.83 -5.47
CA ARG A 570 -35.80 10.09 -4.77
C ARG A 570 -37.29 10.41 -4.70
N LYS A 571 -38.07 9.99 -5.70
CA LYS A 571 -39.54 10.13 -5.71
C LYS A 571 -40.27 9.08 -4.88
N GLY A 572 -39.60 8.03 -4.43
CA GLY A 572 -40.21 6.91 -3.71
C GLY A 572 -41.00 5.94 -4.59
N THR A 573 -40.95 6.10 -5.92
CA THR A 573 -41.65 5.20 -6.88
C THR A 573 -40.87 3.92 -7.13
N LEU A 574 -39.54 3.97 -7.04
CA LEU A 574 -38.67 2.80 -7.08
C LEU A 574 -38.33 2.38 -5.64
N SER A 575 -38.67 1.16 -5.25
CA SER A 575 -38.39 0.65 -3.92
C SER A 575 -36.91 0.28 -3.72
N THR A 576 -36.44 0.27 -2.46
CA THR A 576 -35.10 -0.28 -2.11
C THR A 576 -34.91 -1.71 -2.60
N ARG A 577 -35.98 -2.52 -2.63
CA ARG A 577 -35.90 -3.90 -3.11
C ARG A 577 -35.59 -3.94 -4.61
N GLU A 578 -36.20 -3.07 -5.39
CA GLU A 578 -35.96 -2.96 -6.84
C GLU A 578 -34.57 -2.40 -7.13
N MET A 579 -34.12 -1.38 -6.38
CA MET A 579 -32.74 -0.87 -6.47
C MET A 579 -31.71 -1.97 -6.20
N LYS A 580 -31.90 -2.74 -5.13
CA LYS A 580 -31.04 -3.88 -4.80
C LYS A 580 -31.12 -4.99 -5.85
N ALA A 581 -32.29 -5.26 -6.42
CA ALA A 581 -32.44 -6.25 -7.49
C ALA A 581 -31.65 -5.87 -8.75
N ALA A 582 -31.75 -4.60 -9.19
CA ALA A 582 -30.96 -4.08 -10.31
C ALA A 582 -29.45 -4.17 -10.05
N CYS A 583 -29.02 -3.84 -8.82
CA CYS A 583 -27.63 -4.01 -8.40
C CYS A 583 -27.20 -5.48 -8.46
N ILE A 584 -27.98 -6.40 -7.89
CA ILE A 584 -27.68 -7.85 -7.88
C ILE A 584 -27.50 -8.39 -9.30
N GLU A 585 -28.41 -8.05 -10.22
CA GLU A 585 -28.34 -8.46 -11.61
C GLU A 585 -27.01 -8.00 -12.25
N LYS A 586 -26.68 -6.72 -12.10
CA LYS A 586 -25.45 -6.17 -12.68
C LYS A 586 -24.19 -6.78 -12.08
N LEU A 587 -24.16 -6.99 -10.77
CA LEU A 587 -23.02 -7.61 -10.10
C LEU A 587 -22.86 -9.09 -10.47
N GLN A 588 -23.96 -9.83 -10.63
CA GLN A 588 -23.92 -11.21 -11.08
C GLN A 588 -23.36 -11.32 -12.51
N GLU A 589 -23.75 -10.41 -13.41
CA GLU A 589 -23.19 -10.32 -14.76
C GLU A 589 -21.66 -10.11 -14.72
N VAL A 590 -21.20 -9.07 -14.00
CA VAL A 590 -19.78 -8.72 -13.91
C VAL A 590 -18.95 -9.85 -13.28
N VAL A 591 -19.43 -10.45 -12.20
CA VAL A 591 -18.70 -11.54 -11.53
C VAL A 591 -18.69 -12.80 -12.40
N ALA A 592 -19.78 -13.13 -13.09
CA ALA A 592 -19.82 -14.30 -13.97
C ALA A 592 -18.87 -14.15 -15.17
N GLU A 593 -18.82 -12.98 -15.80
CA GLU A 593 -17.86 -12.68 -16.87
C GLU A 593 -16.42 -12.77 -16.36
N PHE A 594 -16.14 -12.17 -15.20
CA PHE A 594 -14.82 -12.27 -14.57
C PHE A 594 -14.41 -13.72 -14.30
N GLN A 595 -15.29 -14.53 -13.71
CA GLN A 595 -15.01 -15.93 -13.40
C GLN A 595 -14.74 -16.75 -14.66
N LYS A 596 -15.48 -16.49 -15.74
CA LYS A 596 -15.24 -17.09 -17.06
C LYS A 596 -13.85 -16.72 -17.58
N ASN A 597 -13.47 -15.44 -17.55
CA ASN A 597 -12.17 -14.97 -18.02
C ASN A 597 -11.03 -15.55 -17.18
N ARG A 598 -11.20 -15.57 -15.85
CA ARG A 598 -10.22 -16.14 -14.92
C ARG A 598 -9.99 -17.63 -15.16
N ALA A 599 -11.05 -18.38 -15.47
CA ALA A 599 -10.96 -19.82 -15.77
C ALA A 599 -10.12 -20.11 -17.04
N ALA A 600 -10.02 -19.14 -17.97
CA ALA A 600 -9.19 -19.25 -19.17
C ALA A 600 -7.71 -18.93 -18.92
N VAL A 601 -7.33 -18.43 -17.73
CA VAL A 601 -5.94 -18.10 -17.41
C VAL A 601 -5.18 -19.35 -16.99
N THR A 602 -4.48 -19.96 -17.94
CA THR A 602 -3.58 -21.09 -17.70
C THR A 602 -2.23 -20.64 -17.16
N ASP A 603 -1.39 -21.60 -16.77
CA ASP A 603 -0.05 -21.30 -16.27
C ASP A 603 0.88 -20.80 -17.40
N GLU A 604 0.64 -21.22 -18.64
CA GLU A 604 1.32 -20.67 -19.83
C GLU A 604 0.97 -19.20 -20.05
N VAL A 605 -0.32 -18.84 -19.88
CA VAL A 605 -0.77 -17.45 -19.96
C VAL A 605 -0.07 -16.62 -18.87
N LEU A 606 -0.01 -17.11 -17.62
CA LEU A 606 0.73 -16.45 -16.56
C LEU A 606 2.19 -16.19 -16.94
N GLN A 607 2.88 -17.22 -17.44
CA GLN A 607 4.28 -17.12 -17.82
C GLN A 607 4.50 -16.08 -18.92
N TYR A 608 3.58 -15.98 -19.89
CA TYR A 608 3.65 -14.98 -20.95
C TYR A 608 3.59 -13.53 -20.44
N PHE A 609 2.75 -13.25 -19.45
CA PHE A 609 2.67 -11.92 -18.83
C PHE A 609 3.88 -11.60 -17.95
N GLN A 610 4.56 -12.61 -17.42
CA GLN A 610 5.68 -12.48 -16.48
C GLN A 610 7.06 -12.57 -17.12
N ASP A 611 7.15 -12.93 -18.41
CA ASP A 611 8.43 -13.08 -19.11
C ASP A 611 9.21 -11.74 -19.17
N PRO A 612 10.34 -11.61 -18.44
CA PRO A 612 11.13 -10.37 -18.43
C PRO A 612 11.93 -10.16 -19.72
N THR A 613 12.01 -11.16 -20.60
CA THR A 613 12.76 -11.09 -21.86
C THR A 613 11.88 -10.64 -23.03
N ARG A 614 10.56 -10.65 -22.85
CA ARG A 614 9.60 -10.29 -23.89
C ARG A 614 9.72 -8.82 -24.25
N LYS A 615 9.89 -8.56 -25.55
CA LYS A 615 9.87 -7.21 -26.10
C LYS A 615 8.43 -6.73 -26.22
N ILE A 616 8.17 -5.54 -25.70
CA ILE A 616 6.87 -4.87 -25.77
C ILE A 616 7.07 -3.56 -26.53
N ASP A 617 6.25 -3.31 -27.55
CA ASP A 617 6.31 -2.08 -28.32
C ASP A 617 5.92 -0.87 -27.45
N PRO A 618 6.82 0.10 -27.22
CA PRO A 618 6.55 1.26 -26.37
C PRO A 618 5.65 2.32 -27.03
N ARG A 619 5.31 2.16 -28.31
CA ARG A 619 4.59 3.19 -29.08
C ARG A 619 3.08 3.19 -28.83
N PRO A 620 2.44 4.38 -28.74
CA PRO A 620 0.98 4.52 -28.66
C PRO A 620 0.32 4.17 -30.01
N LYS A 621 -1.03 4.11 -30.05
CA LYS A 621 -1.77 3.94 -31.33
C LYS A 621 -1.37 5.02 -32.33
N VAL A 622 -1.11 4.63 -33.59
CA VAL A 622 -0.93 5.59 -34.69
C VAL A 622 -2.25 6.32 -34.93
N ARG A 623 -2.25 7.66 -34.82
CA ARG A 623 -3.43 8.48 -35.17
C ARG A 623 -3.81 8.24 -36.62
N GLY A 624 -5.04 7.74 -36.88
CA GLY A 624 -5.60 7.59 -38.22
C GLY A 624 -6.09 6.18 -38.59
N THR A 625 -5.81 5.14 -37.79
CA THR A 625 -6.43 3.82 -38.02
C THR A 625 -7.83 3.78 -37.41
N SER A 626 -8.84 3.71 -38.29
CA SER A 626 -10.27 3.54 -37.97
C SER A 626 -10.60 2.16 -37.39
N GLU A 627 -9.61 1.41 -36.91
CA GLU A 627 -9.88 0.14 -36.26
C GLU A 627 -10.48 0.39 -34.88
N PRO A 628 -11.61 -0.27 -34.55
CA PRO A 628 -12.20 -0.19 -33.22
C PRO A 628 -11.16 -0.59 -32.17
N ALA A 629 -11.24 0.00 -30.98
CA ALA A 629 -10.44 -0.46 -29.85
C ALA A 629 -10.65 -1.98 -29.69
N PRO A 630 -9.59 -2.77 -29.42
CA PRO A 630 -9.73 -4.21 -29.27
C PRO A 630 -10.82 -4.50 -28.23
N ALA A 631 -11.80 -5.33 -28.61
CA ALA A 631 -12.93 -5.68 -27.74
C ALA A 631 -12.42 -6.32 -26.44
N ALA A 632 -13.17 -6.13 -25.35
CA ALA A 632 -12.83 -6.67 -24.02
C ALA A 632 -12.84 -8.21 -23.92
N THR A 633 -12.97 -8.92 -25.04
CA THR A 633 -13.19 -10.37 -25.08
C THR A 633 -12.24 -11.05 -26.05
N SER A 634 -10.94 -11.00 -25.76
CA SER A 634 -10.02 -12.08 -26.11
C SER A 634 -8.71 -11.87 -25.38
N VAL A 635 -8.40 -12.78 -24.47
CA VAL A 635 -7.00 -13.14 -24.21
C VAL A 635 -6.45 -13.61 -25.57
N PRO A 636 -5.49 -12.92 -26.21
CA PRO A 636 -4.85 -13.39 -27.43
C PRO A 636 -4.14 -14.71 -27.11
N GLY A 637 -4.48 -15.73 -27.89
CA GLY A 637 -4.09 -17.12 -27.64
C GLY A 637 -5.24 -18.14 -27.73
N VAL A 638 -6.50 -17.71 -27.85
CA VAL A 638 -7.67 -18.61 -27.99
C VAL A 638 -8.31 -18.56 -29.39
N GLY A 639 -7.50 -18.30 -30.42
CA GLY A 639 -7.93 -18.35 -31.82
C GLY A 639 -6.88 -18.98 -32.71
N ALA A 640 -7.18 -20.20 -33.20
CA ALA A 640 -6.46 -20.99 -34.20
C ALA A 640 -5.04 -21.48 -33.85
N VAL A 641 -4.97 -22.54 -33.05
CA VAL A 641 -4.32 -23.82 -33.43
C VAL A 641 -5.21 -24.97 -32.96
#